data_AF-A0A668VPK4-F1
#
_entry.id   AF-A0A668VPK4-F1
#
_cell.length_a   1.000
_cell.length_b   1.000
_cell.length_c   1.000
_cell.angle_alpha   90.00
_cell.angle_beta   90.00
_cell.angle_gamma   90.00
#
_symmetry.space_group_name_H-M   'P 1'
#
loop_
_entity.id
_entity.type
_entity.pdbx_description
1 polymer ?
#
loop_
_entity_poly.entity_id
_entity_poly.type
_entity_poly.pdbx_seq_one_letter_code
_entity_poly.pdbx_strand_id
1 'polypeptide(L)'
;MEMEDVSASEKLLPESYRSNSPEEIRLLAIAENFQRQYSHLCPDRKPLLLCPVNECGVKKFVSTSLRPPSTIHCELFEWQGCASFVADFLSLVPLDPPVELPKVLSSPNAVLQSQKATCFEYATLLCSLLVGEDYDAYCVSGYAVKEMCLLDQSLQECPLLDPEIKAVEDVTPEQKDQDDKYSVKLQMELKSRFLAEQEKKKREAEAALLEKQKRQEEKDQQLADPLRGLRVHCWVLVLSGCRDVQENFFIDPLTGISYPTNSDNFLGIESVWNNLNYYVNMQDCSNGCADMMFDLDDLKTWEPVLFGASSKKQLIQEVLKRKEAKLMGKGNLVQEDVPKVLEMPRSWVSSIAISAEALKNRWPGGKKVIRYKQAQLERFATSKRLYGVVKRLTKYKDQDCTEVAMVKEWYQDRSDFLEEKEVDNVNEITTERFRRGRKRHLLFFRVKSLTVGTEVEMHFSSARVDDLVRRVLSPKEFIELYEGRSDFLQYRHVYFEKEIQLLSENSRNEEAPILKVVERFHRNCSKPANEDVAERVFLISEKLIELTYHLTEDRLIPSKISFIKPLDSEKGSAQEFSLDMISTFQVDLSEKPFTAVTLHKMLVELMEVEEKVIHQIMRSVKEMRDIVTLREKENKEMKLWNRAAALVRSRKRKKGNGELKNILRKYLSEEIDEDQDVKKEGLNPYFDIETEEKVKIIQEQYMKDIAEVEKTQECLKMKLHELRKTSGAAPPAALRRHKNPS
;
A
#
# COMPACT_ATOMS: atom_id res chain seq x y z
N MET A 1 12.63 -42.88 22.17
CA MET A 1 13.54 -42.92 21.00
C MET A 1 13.85 -41.48 20.58
N GLU A 2 14.27 -40.63 21.53
CA GLU A 2 14.41 -39.17 21.35
C GLU A 2 15.75 -38.62 21.86
N MET A 3 16.70 -39.48 22.25
CA MET A 3 18.03 -39.05 22.70
C MET A 3 19.15 -39.29 21.67
N GLU A 4 18.89 -39.94 20.54
CA GLU A 4 19.94 -40.25 19.55
C GLU A 4 20.12 -39.18 18.47
N ASP A 5 19.11 -38.35 18.18
CA ASP A 5 19.13 -37.45 17.01
C ASP A 5 19.86 -36.11 17.26
N VAL A 6 20.06 -35.71 18.53
CA VAL A 6 20.82 -34.48 18.86
C VAL A 6 22.34 -34.70 18.71
N SER A 7 22.81 -35.92 18.97
CA SER A 7 24.24 -36.26 18.97
C SER A 7 24.88 -36.32 17.57
N ALA A 8 24.08 -36.48 16.52
CA ALA A 8 24.55 -36.54 15.14
C ALA A 8 24.89 -35.15 14.55
N SER A 9 24.22 -34.10 15.03
CA SER A 9 24.41 -32.70 14.59
C SER A 9 25.73 -32.10 15.10
N GLU A 10 26.13 -32.44 16.34
CA GLU A 10 27.33 -31.89 16.97
C GLU A 10 28.60 -32.21 16.19
N LYS A 11 28.67 -33.33 15.46
CA LYS A 11 29.85 -33.77 14.71
C LYS A 11 30.09 -33.03 13.38
N LEU A 12 29.16 -32.23 12.88
CA LEU A 12 29.28 -31.49 11.62
C LEU A 12 29.70 -30.01 11.76
N LEU A 13 29.64 -29.44 12.96
CA LEU A 13 30.00 -28.04 13.19
C LEU A 13 31.53 -27.81 13.14
N PRO A 14 32.02 -26.66 12.66
CA PRO A 14 33.45 -26.36 12.62
C PRO A 14 34.13 -26.42 13.98
N GLU A 15 35.45 -26.64 14.00
CA GLU A 15 36.23 -26.75 15.24
C GLU A 15 36.13 -25.49 16.11
N SER A 16 35.96 -24.31 15.51
CA SER A 16 35.77 -23.03 16.22
C SER A 16 34.59 -23.03 17.20
N TYR A 17 33.58 -23.89 16.98
CA TYR A 17 32.43 -24.05 17.87
C TYR A 17 32.75 -24.94 19.07
N ARG A 18 33.71 -25.87 18.94
CA ARG A 18 33.98 -26.92 19.92
C ARG A 18 35.25 -26.69 20.73
N SER A 19 36.11 -25.79 20.30
CA SER A 19 37.33 -25.45 21.01
C SER A 19 37.56 -23.93 21.02
N ASN A 20 38.42 -23.50 21.94
CA ASN A 20 38.87 -22.11 22.05
C ASN A 20 40.29 -22.02 21.51
N SER A 21 40.52 -21.04 20.63
CA SER A 21 41.84 -20.62 20.18
C SER A 21 42.66 -20.01 21.32
N PRO A 22 44.01 -19.94 21.19
CA PRO A 22 44.85 -19.30 22.21
C PRO A 22 44.48 -17.84 22.51
N GLU A 23 43.99 -17.11 21.51
CA GLU A 23 43.51 -15.73 21.66
C GLU A 23 42.19 -15.68 22.45
N GLU A 24 41.24 -16.56 22.14
CA GLU A 24 39.98 -16.69 22.90
C GLU A 24 40.25 -17.09 24.36
N ILE A 25 41.19 -18.01 24.63
CA ILE A 25 41.54 -18.40 26.00
C ILE A 25 42.07 -17.20 26.80
N ARG A 26 42.91 -16.35 26.19
CA ARG A 26 43.39 -15.11 26.82
C ARG A 26 42.24 -14.14 27.11
N LEU A 27 41.33 -13.99 26.14
CA LEU A 27 40.16 -13.12 26.30
C LEU A 27 39.23 -13.62 27.41
N LEU A 28 38.99 -14.93 27.50
CA LEU A 28 38.20 -15.53 28.58
C LEU A 28 38.84 -15.29 29.95
N ALA A 29 40.17 -15.38 30.06
CA ALA A 29 40.87 -15.08 31.31
C ALA A 29 40.74 -13.60 31.72
N ILE A 30 40.79 -12.68 30.76
CA ILE A 30 40.55 -11.25 31.00
C ILE A 30 39.12 -11.01 31.45
N ALA A 31 38.15 -11.60 30.75
CA ALA A 31 36.73 -11.49 31.10
C ALA A 31 36.43 -12.06 32.49
N GLU A 32 37.03 -13.21 32.86
CA GLU A 32 36.87 -13.78 34.20
C GLU A 32 37.48 -12.88 35.28
N ASN A 33 38.64 -12.26 35.02
CA ASN A 33 39.24 -11.31 35.96
C ASN A 33 38.38 -10.05 36.10
N PHE A 34 37.91 -9.50 34.98
CA PHE A 34 37.01 -8.34 34.94
C PHE A 34 35.72 -8.63 35.72
N GLN A 35 35.10 -9.79 35.50
CA GLN A 35 33.90 -10.22 36.23
C GLN A 35 34.13 -10.23 37.75
N ARG A 36 35.27 -10.74 38.22
CA ARG A 36 35.61 -10.77 39.66
C ARG A 36 35.77 -9.38 40.23
N GLN A 37 36.44 -8.48 39.51
CA GLN A 37 36.60 -7.09 39.90
C GLN A 37 35.25 -6.38 39.96
N TYR A 38 34.43 -6.54 38.92
CA TYR A 38 33.09 -5.99 38.84
C TYR A 38 32.20 -6.46 40.00
N SER A 39 32.15 -7.76 40.29
CA SER A 39 31.38 -8.29 41.42
C SER A 39 31.87 -7.80 42.79
N HIS A 40 33.16 -7.44 42.91
CA HIS A 40 33.70 -6.84 44.13
C HIS A 40 33.37 -5.34 44.24
N LEU A 41 33.42 -4.59 43.14
CA LEU A 41 33.15 -3.15 43.10
C LEU A 41 31.65 -2.84 43.17
N CYS A 42 30.82 -3.70 42.59
CA CYS A 42 29.37 -3.54 42.49
C CYS A 42 28.64 -4.79 43.03
N PRO A 43 28.68 -5.05 44.36
CA PRO A 43 28.11 -6.27 44.95
C PRO A 43 26.59 -6.37 44.80
N ASP A 44 25.89 -5.22 44.71
CA ASP A 44 24.43 -5.17 44.58
C ASP A 44 23.95 -5.37 43.13
N ARG A 45 24.85 -5.29 42.14
CA ARG A 45 24.52 -5.48 40.72
C ARG A 45 24.64 -6.96 40.32
N LYS A 46 23.78 -7.38 39.40
CA LYS A 46 23.82 -8.75 38.87
C LYS A 46 25.10 -8.99 38.05
N PRO A 47 25.60 -10.25 38.01
CA PRO A 47 26.70 -10.62 37.13
C PRO A 47 26.45 -10.26 35.67
N LEU A 48 27.45 -9.72 34.96
CA LEU A 48 27.39 -9.42 33.53
C LEU A 48 27.39 -10.67 32.64
N LEU A 49 26.76 -10.58 31.46
CA LEU A 49 26.82 -11.61 30.42
C LEU A 49 28.10 -11.47 29.59
N LEU A 50 29.23 -11.96 30.11
CA LEU A 50 30.51 -11.92 29.39
C LEU A 50 30.77 -13.20 28.59
N CYS A 51 30.68 -14.36 29.25
CA CYS A 51 31.13 -15.64 28.71
C CYS A 51 30.05 -16.74 28.79
N PRO A 52 28.91 -16.61 28.07
CA PRO A 52 27.93 -17.68 27.98
C PRO A 52 28.51 -18.93 27.31
N VAL A 53 27.86 -20.09 27.52
CA VAL A 53 28.19 -21.29 26.74
C VAL A 53 27.43 -21.26 25.42
N ASN A 54 28.06 -21.76 24.35
CA ASN A 54 27.38 -21.93 23.06
C ASN A 54 26.60 -23.26 23.00
N GLU A 55 26.01 -23.55 21.84
CA GLU A 55 25.28 -24.79 21.58
C GLU A 55 26.11 -26.09 21.71
N CYS A 56 27.44 -25.99 21.73
CA CYS A 56 28.36 -27.11 21.96
C CYS A 56 28.90 -27.19 23.41
N GLY A 57 28.38 -26.36 24.32
CA GLY A 57 28.82 -26.33 25.72
C GLY A 57 30.17 -25.62 25.95
N VAL A 58 30.70 -24.90 24.96
CA VAL A 58 31.97 -24.18 25.07
C VAL A 58 31.71 -22.73 25.48
N LYS A 59 32.42 -22.25 26.51
CA LYS A 59 32.39 -20.83 26.90
C LYS A 59 32.99 -19.97 25.80
N LYS A 60 32.21 -18.99 25.33
CA LYS A 60 32.61 -18.01 24.31
C LYS A 60 32.35 -16.60 24.82
N PHE A 61 33.24 -15.66 24.49
CA PHE A 61 33.03 -14.26 24.84
C PHE A 61 31.93 -13.66 23.95
N VAL A 62 30.95 -12.97 24.53
CA VAL A 62 29.71 -12.57 23.84
C VAL A 62 29.95 -11.72 22.58
N SER A 63 30.93 -10.80 22.58
CA SER A 63 31.30 -10.01 21.39
C SER A 63 31.78 -10.87 20.22
N THR A 64 32.37 -12.04 20.49
CA THR A 64 32.85 -12.95 19.44
C THR A 64 31.71 -13.73 18.76
N SER A 65 30.49 -13.69 19.32
CA SER A 65 29.30 -14.26 18.69
C SER A 65 28.75 -13.39 17.56
N LEU A 66 29.17 -12.12 17.48
CA LEU A 66 28.77 -11.19 16.42
C LEU A 66 29.62 -11.41 15.18
N ARG A 67 28.98 -11.82 14.08
CA ARG A 67 29.64 -12.07 12.79
C ARG A 67 29.03 -11.17 11.72
N PRO A 68 29.72 -10.10 11.29
CA PRO A 68 29.25 -9.27 10.19
C PRO A 68 29.10 -10.11 8.90
N PRO A 69 27.88 -10.26 8.35
CA PRO A 69 27.69 -10.97 7.09
C PRO A 69 28.03 -10.10 5.89
N SER A 70 28.29 -10.76 4.76
CA SER A 70 28.23 -10.11 3.44
C SER A 70 26.87 -10.42 2.83
N THR A 71 25.93 -9.47 2.90
CA THR A 71 24.59 -9.69 2.34
C THR A 71 24.56 -9.34 0.84
N ILE A 72 23.81 -10.11 0.05
CA ILE A 72 23.60 -9.87 -1.39
C ILE A 72 22.17 -9.34 -1.64
N HIS A 73 21.30 -9.46 -0.64
CA HIS A 73 19.88 -9.15 -0.75
C HIS A 73 19.64 -7.67 -0.46
N CYS A 74 19.18 -6.92 -1.46
CA CYS A 74 18.90 -5.49 -1.32
C CYS A 74 17.89 -5.18 -0.20
N GLU A 75 16.97 -6.11 0.10
CA GLU A 75 16.00 -5.99 1.19
C GLU A 75 16.65 -5.91 2.59
N LEU A 76 17.93 -6.25 2.74
CA LEU A 76 18.66 -6.27 4.02
C LEU A 76 19.74 -5.17 4.11
N PHE A 77 19.81 -4.24 3.15
CA PHE A 77 20.80 -3.14 3.21
C PHE A 77 20.38 -2.03 4.21
N GLU A 78 19.08 -1.89 4.44
CA GLU A 78 18.52 -0.92 5.39
C GLU A 78 18.21 -1.59 6.72
N TRP A 79 18.35 -0.82 7.81
CA TRP A 79 18.12 -1.37 9.15
C TRP A 79 16.67 -1.85 9.35
N GLN A 80 15.68 -1.19 8.71
CA GLN A 80 14.27 -1.57 8.73
C GLN A 80 14.06 -2.95 8.11
N GLY A 81 14.78 -3.23 7.02
CA GLY A 81 14.76 -4.52 6.33
C GLY A 81 15.31 -5.64 7.21
N CYS A 82 16.46 -5.40 7.84
CA CYS A 82 17.07 -6.31 8.82
C CYS A 82 16.16 -6.56 10.02
N ALA A 83 15.63 -5.50 10.63
CA ALA A 83 14.77 -5.56 11.80
C ALA A 83 13.46 -6.31 11.51
N SER A 84 12.78 -5.99 10.39
CA SER A 84 11.58 -6.70 9.96
C SER A 84 11.86 -8.17 9.63
N PHE A 85 13.01 -8.48 9.01
CA PHE A 85 13.38 -9.86 8.74
C PHE A 85 13.55 -10.66 10.03
N VAL A 86 14.34 -10.17 10.99
CA VAL A 86 14.59 -10.88 12.25
C VAL A 86 13.31 -11.04 13.07
N ALA A 87 12.54 -9.96 13.23
CA ALA A 87 11.29 -9.94 13.98
C ALA A 87 10.26 -10.93 13.42
N ASP A 88 10.20 -11.06 12.10
CA ASP A 88 9.24 -11.95 11.47
C ASP A 88 9.78 -13.38 11.26
N PHE A 89 11.10 -13.57 11.17
CA PHE A 89 11.74 -14.86 10.91
C PHE A 89 11.84 -15.79 12.11
N LEU A 90 11.91 -15.22 13.29
CA LEU A 90 12.11 -15.95 14.53
C LEU A 90 10.81 -16.02 15.36
N SER A 91 10.71 -17.06 16.17
CA SER A 91 9.73 -17.19 17.24
C SER A 91 10.40 -17.00 18.60
N LEU A 92 9.82 -16.15 19.45
CA LEU A 92 10.33 -15.86 20.79
C LEU A 92 10.28 -17.11 21.68
N VAL A 93 11.42 -17.40 22.31
CA VAL A 93 11.53 -18.28 23.48
C VAL A 93 11.80 -17.37 24.68
N PRO A 94 10.82 -17.16 25.58
CA PRO A 94 11.02 -16.32 26.76
C PRO A 94 12.12 -16.87 27.67
N LEU A 95 12.78 -15.97 28.40
CA LEU A 95 13.74 -16.36 29.43
C LEU A 95 13.01 -16.98 30.63
N ASP A 96 13.55 -18.09 31.12
CA ASP A 96 13.05 -18.78 32.32
C ASP A 96 14.22 -19.08 33.27
N PRO A 97 14.34 -18.37 34.41
CA PRO A 97 13.47 -17.29 34.87
C PRO A 97 13.72 -15.95 34.12
N PRO A 98 12.71 -15.04 34.03
CA PRO A 98 12.81 -13.81 33.24
C PRO A 98 13.73 -12.73 33.84
N VAL A 99 14.24 -12.96 35.04
CA VAL A 99 15.10 -12.04 35.79
C VAL A 99 16.59 -12.42 35.71
N GLU A 100 16.91 -13.55 35.08
CA GLU A 100 18.29 -14.02 34.92
C GLU A 100 18.77 -13.90 33.48
N LEU A 101 20.07 -13.69 33.32
CA LEU A 101 20.72 -13.71 32.01
C LEU A 101 20.78 -15.15 31.47
N PRO A 102 20.71 -15.31 30.13
CA PRO A 102 20.79 -16.64 29.54
C PRO A 102 22.16 -17.28 29.79
N LYS A 103 22.17 -18.52 30.27
CA LYS A 103 23.40 -19.31 30.46
C LYS A 103 23.99 -19.78 29.14
N VAL A 104 23.10 -20.05 28.16
CA VAL A 104 23.42 -20.50 26.82
C VAL A 104 23.11 -19.39 25.83
N LEU A 105 24.03 -19.12 24.90
CA LEU A 105 23.81 -18.21 23.78
C LEU A 105 24.13 -18.95 22.48
N SER A 106 23.12 -19.31 21.72
CA SER A 106 23.30 -20.05 20.47
C SER A 106 23.86 -19.15 19.38
N SER A 107 24.65 -19.72 18.47
CA SER A 107 25.16 -18.97 17.33
C SER A 107 24.02 -18.46 16.41
N PRO A 108 24.22 -17.33 15.70
CA PRO A 108 23.31 -16.86 14.66
C PRO A 108 22.92 -17.94 13.63
N ASN A 109 23.83 -18.87 13.29
CA ASN A 109 23.53 -19.97 12.37
C ASN A 109 22.55 -20.98 12.98
N ALA A 110 22.75 -21.36 14.26
CA ALA A 110 21.83 -22.26 14.96
C ALA A 110 20.44 -21.62 15.11
N VAL A 111 20.39 -20.32 15.42
CA VAL A 111 19.14 -19.54 15.49
C VAL A 111 18.41 -19.52 14.15
N LEU A 112 19.12 -19.30 13.04
CA LEU A 112 18.52 -19.31 11.71
C LEU A 112 17.97 -20.69 11.32
N GLN A 113 18.61 -21.78 11.78
CA GLN A 113 18.16 -23.15 11.53
C GLN A 113 16.94 -23.53 12.40
N SER A 114 16.95 -23.17 13.69
CA SER A 114 15.88 -23.51 14.62
C SER A 114 14.64 -22.62 14.46
N GLN A 115 14.82 -21.40 13.94
CA GLN A 115 13.85 -20.31 13.92
C GLN A 115 13.25 -19.98 15.29
N LYS A 116 13.98 -20.28 16.37
CA LYS A 116 13.59 -20.04 17.76
C LYS A 116 14.74 -19.33 18.46
N ALA A 117 14.42 -18.29 19.20
CA ALA A 117 15.44 -17.47 19.84
C ALA A 117 14.93 -16.76 21.09
N THR A 118 15.82 -16.57 22.04
CA THR A 118 15.67 -15.64 23.17
C THR A 118 15.92 -14.20 22.73
N CYS A 119 15.51 -13.21 23.52
CA CYS A 119 15.76 -11.80 23.19
C CYS A 119 17.25 -11.48 22.92
N PHE A 120 18.18 -12.17 23.60
CA PHE A 120 19.63 -12.04 23.37
C PHE A 120 20.06 -12.57 22.01
N GLU A 121 19.52 -13.70 21.57
CA GLU A 121 19.81 -14.31 20.28
C GLU A 121 19.21 -13.49 19.13
N TYR A 122 18.01 -12.93 19.34
CA TYR A 122 17.38 -11.94 18.46
C TYR A 122 18.28 -10.72 18.25
N ALA A 123 18.72 -10.08 19.34
CA ALA A 123 19.60 -8.92 19.28
C ALA A 123 20.96 -9.26 18.64
N THR A 124 21.53 -10.43 18.95
CA THR A 124 22.82 -10.88 18.39
C THR A 124 22.75 -11.09 16.88
N LEU A 125 21.68 -11.71 16.38
CA LEU A 125 21.47 -11.87 14.93
C LEU A 125 21.26 -10.51 14.25
N LEU A 126 20.39 -9.66 14.81
CA LEU A 126 20.11 -8.33 14.25
C LEU A 126 21.36 -7.45 14.23
N CYS A 127 22.08 -7.35 15.34
CA CYS A 127 23.31 -6.59 15.45
C CYS A 127 24.37 -7.10 14.46
N SER A 128 24.50 -8.43 14.30
CA SER A 128 25.40 -9.01 13.30
C SER A 128 25.07 -8.51 11.88
N LEU A 129 23.79 -8.54 11.49
CA LEU A 129 23.33 -8.06 10.18
C LEU A 129 23.63 -6.57 9.98
N LEU A 130 23.33 -5.74 10.98
CA LEU A 130 23.54 -4.30 10.92
C LEU A 130 25.03 -3.94 10.83
N VAL A 131 25.89 -4.60 11.61
CA VAL A 131 27.34 -4.38 11.54
C VAL A 131 27.89 -4.82 10.18
N GLY A 132 27.35 -5.88 9.56
CA GLY A 132 27.71 -6.29 8.19
C GLY A 132 27.40 -5.25 7.13
N GLU A 133 26.35 -4.45 7.36
CA GLU A 133 25.95 -3.34 6.52
C GLU A 133 26.56 -2.00 6.97
N ASP A 134 27.66 -2.02 7.74
CA ASP A 134 28.40 -0.84 8.20
C ASP A 134 27.65 0.09 9.17
N TYR A 135 26.52 -0.32 9.76
CA TYR A 135 25.91 0.43 10.88
C TYR A 135 26.77 0.34 12.14
N ASP A 136 26.81 1.42 12.94
CA ASP A 136 27.44 1.41 14.27
C ASP A 136 26.45 0.87 15.30
N ALA A 137 26.30 -0.46 15.29
CA ALA A 137 25.28 -1.16 16.07
C ALA A 137 25.89 -1.94 17.24
N TYR A 138 25.16 -1.96 18.36
CA TYR A 138 25.53 -2.64 19.60
C TYR A 138 24.35 -3.45 20.12
N CYS A 139 24.60 -4.66 20.61
CA CYS A 139 23.66 -5.34 21.48
C CYS A 139 23.64 -4.64 22.85
N VAL A 140 22.46 -4.47 23.42
CA VAL A 140 22.24 -3.81 24.71
C VAL A 140 21.62 -4.81 25.66
N SER A 141 22.27 -5.08 26.79
CA SER A 141 21.70 -5.87 27.89
C SER A 141 21.21 -4.92 28.97
N GLY A 142 19.94 -5.06 29.34
CA GLY A 142 19.32 -4.20 30.33
C GLY A 142 17.96 -4.70 30.79
N TYR A 143 17.12 -3.76 31.22
CA TYR A 143 15.78 -4.02 31.74
C TYR A 143 14.73 -3.36 30.87
N ALA A 144 13.63 -4.08 30.61
CA ALA A 144 12.51 -3.56 29.82
C ALA A 144 11.17 -3.88 30.48
N VAL A 145 10.13 -3.18 30.03
CA VAL A 145 8.74 -3.42 30.45
C VAL A 145 8.28 -4.83 30.07
N LYS A 146 7.34 -5.38 30.85
CA LYS A 146 6.84 -6.76 30.72
C LYS A 146 6.37 -7.07 29.30
N GLU A 147 5.64 -6.13 28.71
CA GLU A 147 5.02 -6.24 27.39
C GLU A 147 6.09 -6.46 26.32
N MET A 148 7.20 -5.73 26.40
CA MET A 148 8.33 -5.88 25.47
C MET A 148 9.03 -7.22 25.66
N CYS A 149 9.32 -7.62 26.90
CA CYS A 149 9.98 -8.90 27.18
C CYS A 149 9.19 -10.13 26.71
N LEU A 150 7.86 -10.03 26.69
CA LEU A 150 6.95 -11.12 26.32
C LEU A 150 6.41 -11.01 24.89
N LEU A 151 6.82 -9.99 24.12
CA LEU A 151 6.26 -9.68 22.79
C LEU A 151 4.73 -9.49 22.82
N ASP A 152 4.21 -8.97 23.93
CA ASP A 152 2.78 -8.71 24.10
C ASP A 152 2.42 -7.34 23.53
N GLN A 153 1.70 -7.36 22.41
CA GLN A 153 1.23 -6.16 21.71
C GLN A 153 -0.28 -5.91 21.94
N SER A 154 -0.94 -6.67 22.81
CA SER A 154 -2.39 -6.66 22.99
C SER A 154 -2.98 -5.31 23.42
N LEU A 155 -2.18 -4.45 24.05
CA LEU A 155 -2.58 -3.10 24.47
C LEU A 155 -2.20 -2.02 23.44
N GLN A 156 -1.38 -2.35 22.44
CA GLN A 156 -0.94 -1.40 21.43
C GLN A 156 -2.01 -1.22 20.35
N GLU A 157 -2.15 -0.01 19.83
CA GLU A 157 -3.00 0.23 18.67
C GLU A 157 -2.41 -0.41 17.42
N CYS A 158 -3.26 -0.98 16.57
CA CYS A 158 -2.79 -1.61 15.34
C CYS A 158 -2.42 -0.53 14.31
N PRO A 159 -1.18 -0.49 13.79
CA PRO A 159 -0.76 0.55 12.83
C PRO A 159 -1.52 0.53 11.48
N LEU A 160 -2.24 -0.56 11.19
CA LEU A 160 -3.03 -0.72 9.96
C LEU A 160 -4.49 -0.31 10.13
N LEU A 161 -4.91 -0.01 11.36
CA LEU A 161 -6.16 0.70 11.57
C LEU A 161 -5.85 2.16 11.26
N ASP A 162 -6.42 2.68 10.18
CA ASP A 162 -6.35 4.11 9.92
C ASP A 162 -6.86 4.83 11.19
N PRO A 163 -6.10 5.78 11.78
CA PRO A 163 -6.69 6.69 12.74
C PRO A 163 -7.83 7.35 11.99
N GLU A 164 -9.05 7.15 12.48
CA GLU A 164 -10.31 7.54 11.84
C GLU A 164 -10.09 8.70 10.89
N ILE A 165 -10.20 8.42 9.58
CA ILE A 165 -10.30 9.45 8.56
C ILE A 165 -11.40 10.37 9.08
N LYS A 166 -10.99 11.52 9.65
CA LYS A 166 -11.88 12.66 9.85
C LYS A 166 -12.64 12.73 8.57
N ALA A 167 -13.96 12.50 8.65
CA ALA A 167 -14.87 12.48 7.53
C ALA A 167 -14.33 13.47 6.51
N VAL A 168 -13.90 12.95 5.36
CA VAL A 168 -13.65 13.80 4.20
C VAL A 168 -14.99 14.49 4.03
N GLU A 169 -15.06 15.74 4.47
CA GLU A 169 -16.14 16.62 4.15
C GLU A 169 -16.32 16.46 2.66
N ASP A 170 -17.50 15.96 2.28
CA ASP A 170 -17.97 16.01 0.92
C ASP A 170 -17.64 17.41 0.42
N VAL A 171 -16.64 17.50 -0.46
CA VAL A 171 -16.45 18.68 -1.30
C VAL A 171 -17.61 18.63 -2.28
N THR A 172 -18.79 18.95 -1.78
CA THR A 172 -19.88 19.45 -2.58
C THR A 172 -19.35 20.76 -3.15
N PRO A 173 -19.27 20.93 -4.48
CA PRO A 173 -18.86 22.20 -5.04
C PRO A 173 -19.85 23.26 -4.54
N GLU A 174 -19.31 24.28 -3.88
CA GLU A 174 -20.03 25.47 -3.44
C GLU A 174 -20.77 26.09 -4.65
N GLN A 175 -22.05 25.78 -4.78
CA GLN A 175 -22.98 26.64 -5.48
C GLN A 175 -23.43 27.71 -4.49
N LYS A 176 -23.16 28.96 -4.83
CA LYS A 176 -23.72 30.13 -4.14
C LYS A 176 -25.24 30.10 -4.28
N ASP A 177 -25.94 29.83 -3.20
CA ASP A 177 -27.39 30.05 -3.13
C ASP A 177 -27.69 31.55 -3.27
N GLN A 178 -28.40 31.92 -4.33
CA GLN A 178 -29.22 33.12 -4.37
C GLN A 178 -30.60 32.78 -3.78
N ASP A 179 -31.09 33.68 -2.94
CA ASP A 179 -32.35 33.60 -2.21
C ASP A 179 -33.58 33.39 -3.13
N ASP A 180 -34.21 32.21 -3.05
CA ASP A 180 -35.59 32.04 -3.53
C ASP A 180 -36.59 32.32 -2.40
N LYS A 181 -37.18 33.50 -2.51
CA LYS A 181 -38.36 33.97 -1.77
C LYS A 181 -39.54 33.07 -2.16
N TYR A 182 -40.13 32.38 -1.17
CA TYR A 182 -41.27 31.46 -1.25
C TYR A 182 -40.95 29.97 -1.52
N SER A 183 -40.27 29.33 -0.57
CA SER A 183 -40.42 27.89 -0.31
C SER A 183 -41.07 27.66 1.06
N VAL A 184 -42.08 26.79 1.11
CA VAL A 184 -42.72 26.37 2.36
C VAL A 184 -41.68 25.63 3.19
N LYS A 185 -41.28 26.23 4.32
CA LYS A 185 -40.35 25.63 5.28
C LYS A 185 -40.84 24.22 5.64
N LEU A 186 -40.09 23.20 5.25
CA LEU A 186 -40.04 21.96 6.02
C LEU A 186 -39.85 22.37 7.48
N GLN A 187 -40.69 21.86 8.38
CA GLN A 187 -40.56 22.13 9.81
C GLN A 187 -39.14 21.73 10.23
N MET A 188 -38.24 22.71 10.29
CA MET A 188 -36.98 22.57 10.98
C MET A 188 -37.36 22.18 12.40
N GLU A 189 -36.98 20.98 12.83
CA GLU A 189 -36.95 20.68 14.25
C GLU A 189 -36.18 21.83 14.91
N LEU A 190 -36.87 22.58 15.77
CA LEU A 190 -36.33 23.69 16.54
C LEU A 190 -35.36 23.13 17.59
N LYS A 191 -34.21 22.62 17.15
CA LYS A 191 -33.10 22.25 18.01
C LYS A 191 -32.15 23.44 18.05
N SER A 192 -32.04 24.04 19.23
CA SER A 192 -31.12 25.16 19.47
C SER A 192 -29.69 24.74 19.10
N ARG A 193 -29.06 25.43 18.14
CA ARG A 193 -27.66 25.20 17.76
C ARG A 193 -26.72 25.31 18.96
N PHE A 194 -27.03 26.20 19.90
CA PHE A 194 -26.29 26.34 21.15
C PHE A 194 -26.40 25.09 22.04
N LEU A 195 -27.57 24.46 22.13
CA LEU A 195 -27.74 23.22 22.91
C LEU A 195 -27.03 22.04 22.24
N ALA A 196 -27.08 21.93 20.91
CA ALA A 196 -26.36 20.90 20.17
C ALA A 196 -24.83 21.04 20.33
N GLU A 197 -24.32 22.28 20.31
CA GLU A 197 -22.90 22.56 20.52
C GLU A 197 -22.47 22.34 21.98
N GLN A 198 -23.33 22.67 22.94
CA GLN A 198 -23.10 22.40 24.36
C GLN A 198 -23.11 20.90 24.66
N GLU A 199 -24.00 20.13 24.03
CA GLU A 199 -24.06 18.68 24.16
C GLU A 199 -22.86 18.00 23.49
N LYS A 200 -22.42 18.50 22.32
CA LYS A 200 -21.18 18.06 21.68
C LYS A 200 -19.97 18.29 22.57
N LYS A 201 -19.81 19.50 23.13
CA LYS A 201 -18.73 19.80 24.10
C LYS A 201 -18.80 18.94 25.35
N LYS A 202 -20.00 18.62 25.83
CA LYS A 202 -20.19 17.74 26.99
C LYS A 202 -19.77 16.30 26.65
N ARG A 203 -20.17 15.77 25.49
CA ARG A 203 -19.75 14.43 25.02
C ARG A 203 -18.25 14.35 24.79
N GLU A 204 -17.63 15.38 24.22
CA GLU A 204 -16.17 15.47 24.05
C GLU A 204 -15.45 15.53 25.41
N ALA A 205 -15.96 16.29 26.37
CA ALA A 205 -15.40 16.36 27.72
C ALA A 205 -15.56 15.03 28.49
N GLU A 206 -16.71 14.37 28.37
CA GLU A 206 -16.96 13.04 28.96
C GLU A 206 -16.07 11.98 28.31
N ALA A 207 -15.90 12.00 26.98
CA ALA A 207 -14.98 11.12 26.27
C ALA A 207 -13.52 11.35 26.70
N ALA A 208 -13.09 12.61 26.81
CA ALA A 208 -11.75 12.96 27.28
C ALA A 208 -11.51 12.55 28.74
N LEU A 209 -12.53 12.67 29.61
CA LEU A 209 -12.46 12.20 30.99
C LEU A 209 -12.36 10.67 31.06
N LEU A 210 -13.15 9.97 30.26
CA LEU A 210 -13.12 8.51 30.16
C LEU A 210 -11.77 8.02 29.62
N GLU A 211 -11.21 8.73 28.62
CA GLU A 211 -9.88 8.45 28.09
C GLU A 211 -8.79 8.68 29.14
N LYS A 212 -8.91 9.76 29.92
CA LYS A 212 -7.98 10.05 31.02
C LYS A 212 -8.08 9.00 32.13
N GLN A 213 -9.29 8.54 32.46
CA GLN A 213 -9.51 7.43 33.41
C GLN A 213 -8.91 6.12 32.88
N LYS A 214 -9.16 5.76 31.62
CA LYS A 214 -8.54 4.58 30.98
C LYS A 214 -7.01 4.64 30.97
N ARG A 215 -6.43 5.79 30.61
CA ARG A 215 -4.97 5.97 30.69
C ARG A 215 -4.43 5.85 32.11
N GLN A 216 -5.21 6.25 33.11
CA GLN A 216 -4.83 6.10 34.51
C GLN A 216 -4.92 4.64 34.94
N GLU A 217 -5.99 3.93 34.59
CA GLU A 217 -6.15 2.50 34.87
C GLU A 217 -5.06 1.64 34.17
N GLU A 218 -4.71 1.96 32.92
CA GLU A 218 -3.62 1.31 32.18
C GLU A 218 -2.27 1.53 32.90
N LYS A 219 -2.01 2.75 33.38
CA LYS A 219 -0.81 3.05 34.18
C LYS A 219 -0.81 2.32 35.53
N ASP A 220 -1.95 2.24 36.20
CA ASP A 220 -2.08 1.57 37.48
C ASP A 220 -1.88 0.05 37.34
N GLN A 221 -2.34 -0.55 36.22
CA GLN A 221 -2.06 -1.95 35.88
C GLN A 221 -0.58 -2.19 35.54
N GLN A 222 0.08 -1.28 34.82
CA GLN A 222 1.52 -1.34 34.56
C GLN A 222 2.36 -1.21 35.83
N LEU A 223 1.91 -0.40 36.79
CA LEU A 223 2.55 -0.24 38.11
C LEU A 223 2.34 -1.45 39.02
N ALA A 224 1.31 -2.26 38.77
CA ALA A 224 1.02 -3.47 39.54
C ALA A 224 1.94 -4.67 39.21
N ASP A 225 2.89 -4.52 38.29
CA ASP A 225 3.82 -5.58 37.88
C ASP A 225 4.94 -5.81 38.90
N PRO A 226 4.97 -6.95 39.62
CA PRO A 226 5.94 -7.20 40.70
C PRO A 226 7.40 -7.30 40.23
N LEU A 227 7.62 -7.52 38.92
CA LEU A 227 8.95 -7.68 38.33
C LEU A 227 9.36 -6.49 37.46
N ARG A 228 8.65 -5.35 37.56
CA ARG A 228 8.99 -4.14 36.81
C ARG A 228 10.40 -3.69 37.17
N GLY A 229 11.23 -3.44 36.15
CA GLY A 229 12.66 -3.10 36.32
C GLY A 229 13.58 -4.27 36.68
N LEU A 230 13.04 -5.48 36.86
CA LEU A 230 13.84 -6.68 37.17
C LEU A 230 13.97 -7.65 35.99
N ARG A 231 13.07 -7.56 35.00
CA ARG A 231 13.11 -8.41 33.81
C ARG A 231 14.25 -8.04 32.90
N VAL A 232 15.08 -9.03 32.62
CA VAL A 232 16.23 -8.89 31.74
C VAL A 232 15.75 -8.95 30.29
N HIS A 233 16.24 -8.04 29.47
CA HIS A 233 15.94 -7.97 28.06
C HIS A 233 17.19 -7.57 27.26
N CYS A 234 17.18 -7.87 25.97
CA CYS A 234 18.26 -7.50 25.06
C CYS A 234 17.70 -6.91 23.77
N TRP A 235 18.20 -5.73 23.40
CA TRP A 235 17.82 -4.99 22.20
C TRP A 235 19.05 -4.45 21.47
N VAL A 236 18.85 -3.69 20.40
CA VAL A 236 19.97 -3.13 19.62
C VAL A 236 19.99 -1.61 19.72
N LEU A 237 21.15 -1.04 19.99
CA LEU A 237 21.43 0.40 19.90
C LEU A 237 22.15 0.67 18.59
N VAL A 238 21.67 1.67 17.85
CA VAL A 238 22.36 2.20 16.67
C VAL A 238 22.82 3.62 16.97
N LEU A 239 24.13 3.85 16.88
CA LEU A 239 24.72 5.18 17.06
C LEU A 239 24.69 6.00 15.76
N SER A 240 24.55 7.30 15.92
CA SER A 240 24.61 8.29 14.85
C SER A 240 25.99 8.37 14.19
N GLY A 241 26.01 8.82 12.94
CA GLY A 241 27.23 9.12 12.18
C GLY A 241 27.60 8.13 11.07
N CYS A 242 27.03 6.92 11.06
CA CYS A 242 27.15 5.98 9.94
C CYS A 242 25.82 5.88 9.16
N ARG A 243 25.87 5.63 7.85
CA ARG A 243 24.67 5.35 6.99
C ARG A 243 23.56 6.41 7.12
N ASP A 244 23.92 7.69 7.18
CA ASP A 244 23.00 8.84 7.31
C ASP A 244 22.11 8.86 8.58
N VAL A 245 22.43 8.03 9.58
CA VAL A 245 21.77 8.05 10.89
C VAL A 245 22.14 9.34 11.64
N GLN A 246 21.14 10.19 11.86
CA GLN A 246 21.31 11.50 12.51
C GLN A 246 21.30 11.43 14.03
N GLU A 247 20.44 10.60 14.61
CA GLU A 247 20.24 10.47 16.05
C GLU A 247 20.40 9.02 16.48
N ASN A 248 20.80 8.83 17.73
CA ASN A 248 20.88 7.50 18.33
C ASN A 248 19.48 6.95 18.55
N PHE A 249 19.26 5.68 18.27
CA PHE A 249 17.97 5.04 18.49
C PHE A 249 18.12 3.58 18.90
N PHE A 250 17.09 3.06 19.56
CA PHE A 250 16.97 1.66 19.90
C PHE A 250 16.11 0.93 18.87
N ILE A 251 16.40 -0.34 18.63
CA ILE A 251 15.56 -1.25 17.87
C ILE A 251 15.18 -2.41 18.79
N ASP A 252 13.89 -2.60 19.00
CA ASP A 252 13.39 -3.84 19.60
C ASP A 252 13.46 -4.95 18.53
N PRO A 253 14.33 -5.96 18.69
CA PRO A 253 14.51 -6.99 17.68
C PRO A 253 13.30 -7.94 17.59
N LEU A 254 12.44 -8.00 18.60
CA LEU A 254 11.27 -8.88 18.61
C LEU A 254 10.14 -8.34 17.71
N THR A 255 9.91 -7.03 17.73
CA THR A 255 8.90 -6.36 16.89
C THR A 255 9.47 -5.77 15.61
N GLY A 256 10.78 -5.44 15.61
CA GLY A 256 11.45 -4.72 14.53
C GLY A 256 11.17 -3.21 14.52
N ILE A 257 10.59 -2.69 15.61
CA ILE A 257 10.23 -1.28 15.77
C ILE A 257 11.41 -0.50 16.35
N SER A 258 11.65 0.71 15.82
CA SER A 258 12.61 1.66 16.39
C SER A 258 11.98 2.54 17.46
N TYR A 259 12.74 2.84 18.50
CA TYR A 259 12.38 3.73 19.59
C TYR A 259 13.47 4.79 19.80
N PRO A 260 13.11 6.02 20.22
CA PRO A 260 14.10 6.96 20.69
C PRO A 260 14.76 6.44 21.97
N THR A 261 15.99 6.88 22.24
CA THR A 261 16.76 6.41 23.41
C THR A 261 16.15 6.78 24.76
N ASN A 262 15.26 7.77 24.78
CA ASN A 262 14.54 8.24 25.97
C ASN A 262 13.17 7.56 26.19
N SER A 263 12.87 6.47 25.49
CA SER A 263 11.58 5.79 25.62
C SER A 263 11.41 5.11 26.99
N ASP A 264 10.24 5.31 27.61
CA ASP A 264 9.84 4.72 28.90
C ASP A 264 9.79 3.18 28.92
N ASN A 265 9.86 2.55 27.75
CA ASN A 265 9.85 1.08 27.63
C ASN A 265 11.17 0.44 28.10
N PHE A 266 12.27 1.19 28.07
CA PHE A 266 13.61 0.74 28.46
C PHE A 266 13.96 1.29 29.84
N LEU A 267 13.95 0.40 30.83
CA LEU A 267 14.02 0.73 32.25
C LEU A 267 15.45 0.84 32.80
N GLY A 268 16.47 0.51 32.01
CA GLY A 268 17.88 0.70 32.36
C GLY A 268 18.81 -0.18 31.53
N ILE A 269 20.09 0.19 31.46
CA ILE A 269 21.12 -0.53 30.69
C ILE A 269 22.26 -0.93 31.61
N GLU A 270 22.63 -2.20 31.58
CA GLU A 270 23.77 -2.74 32.33
C GLU A 270 25.04 -2.74 31.48
N SER A 271 24.93 -3.13 30.20
CA SER A 271 26.07 -3.21 29.30
C SER A 271 25.68 -3.15 27.83
N VAL A 272 26.63 -2.78 26.99
CA VAL A 272 26.50 -2.77 25.53
C VAL A 272 27.74 -3.39 24.88
N TRP A 273 27.57 -4.10 23.75
CA TRP A 273 28.71 -4.70 23.06
C TRP A 273 28.50 -4.78 21.55
N ASN A 274 29.62 -4.75 20.83
CA ASN A 274 29.67 -5.02 19.41
C ASN A 274 30.81 -6.01 19.11
N ASN A 275 31.16 -6.19 17.84
CA ASN A 275 32.24 -7.06 17.39
C ASN A 275 33.66 -6.53 17.72
N LEU A 276 33.79 -5.34 18.31
CA LEU A 276 35.07 -4.70 18.64
C LEU A 276 35.35 -4.68 20.14
N ASN A 277 34.33 -4.49 20.98
CA ASN A 277 34.51 -4.42 22.43
C ASN A 277 33.20 -4.73 23.19
N TYR A 278 33.31 -4.79 24.51
CA TYR A 278 32.21 -4.86 25.47
C TYR A 278 32.35 -3.70 26.45
N TYR A 279 31.27 -2.97 26.69
CA TYR A 279 31.25 -1.79 27.54
C TYR A 279 30.23 -1.98 28.67
N VAL A 280 30.65 -1.66 29.89
CA VAL A 280 29.79 -1.68 31.08
C VAL A 280 29.31 -0.27 31.36
N ASN A 281 28.03 -0.13 31.64
CA ASN A 281 27.47 1.15 32.02
C ASN A 281 27.86 1.48 33.48
N MET A 282 28.43 2.67 33.66
CA MET A 282 28.84 3.22 34.96
C MET A 282 27.94 4.39 35.39
N GLN A 283 26.92 4.72 34.60
CA GLN A 283 25.96 5.81 34.86
C GLN A 283 24.80 5.35 35.75
N ASP A 284 24.13 6.31 36.40
CA ASP A 284 22.90 6.06 37.15
C ASP A 284 21.72 5.82 36.18
N CYS A 285 20.99 4.71 36.39
CA CYS A 285 19.84 4.30 35.59
C CYS A 285 18.50 4.45 36.32
N SER A 286 18.46 5.18 37.45
CA SER A 286 17.26 5.31 38.28
C SER A 286 16.04 5.89 37.52
N ASN A 287 16.29 6.73 36.52
CA ASN A 287 15.26 7.30 35.63
C ASN A 287 15.15 6.57 34.28
N GLY A 288 15.57 5.31 34.20
CA GLY A 288 15.63 4.56 32.94
C GLY A 288 16.74 5.05 32.02
N CYS A 289 16.42 5.23 30.74
CA CYS A 289 17.40 5.63 29.70
C CYS A 289 17.34 7.11 29.29
N ALA A 290 16.46 7.91 29.90
CA ALA A 290 16.19 9.29 29.47
C ALA A 290 17.40 10.23 29.60
N ASP A 291 18.16 10.11 30.69
CA ASP A 291 19.29 10.97 31.02
C ASP A 291 20.65 10.36 30.59
N MET A 292 20.63 9.26 29.82
CA MET A 292 21.83 8.48 29.53
C MET A 292 22.66 9.06 28.37
N MET A 293 23.97 9.14 28.57
CA MET A 293 24.93 9.53 27.54
C MET A 293 25.48 8.30 26.81
N PHE A 294 25.54 8.36 25.48
CA PHE A 294 25.96 7.26 24.60
C PHE A 294 27.32 7.49 23.93
N ASP A 295 28.19 8.30 24.53
CA ASP A 295 29.59 8.43 24.06
C ASP A 295 30.45 7.32 24.69
N LEU A 296 30.57 6.19 23.99
CA LEU A 296 31.29 5.00 24.49
C LEU A 296 32.80 5.21 24.66
N ASP A 297 33.35 6.32 24.16
CA ASP A 297 34.75 6.70 24.38
C ASP A 297 34.96 7.40 25.75
N ASP A 298 33.90 7.84 26.44
CA ASP A 298 33.99 8.48 27.76
C ASP A 298 34.04 7.44 28.89
N LEU A 299 35.26 7.19 29.39
CA LEU A 299 35.57 6.24 30.46
C LEU A 299 34.88 6.54 31.80
N LYS A 300 34.31 7.74 32.00
CA LYS A 300 33.49 8.04 33.19
C LYS A 300 32.10 7.43 33.11
N THR A 301 31.60 7.23 31.89
CA THR A 301 30.24 6.77 31.63
C THR A 301 30.20 5.31 31.19
N TRP A 302 31.21 4.86 30.42
CA TRP A 302 31.31 3.52 29.90
C TRP A 302 32.69 2.91 30.16
N GLU A 303 32.74 1.78 30.86
CA GLU A 303 33.99 1.07 31.13
C GLU A 303 34.20 -0.07 30.11
N PRO A 304 35.23 -0.01 29.25
CA PRO A 304 35.50 -1.07 28.28
C PRO A 304 36.23 -2.26 28.92
N VAL A 305 35.82 -3.48 28.57
CA VAL A 305 36.53 -4.71 28.99
C VAL A 305 37.90 -4.81 28.31
N LEU A 306 38.00 -4.46 27.02
CA LEU A 306 39.28 -4.33 26.33
C LEU A 306 39.74 -2.88 26.36
N PHE A 307 40.44 -2.52 27.44
CA PHE A 307 41.00 -1.19 27.60
C PHE A 307 42.03 -0.87 26.50
N GLY A 308 41.83 0.25 25.80
CA GLY A 308 42.68 0.72 24.70
C GLY A 308 42.34 0.12 23.32
N ALA A 309 41.37 -0.80 23.21
CA ALA A 309 40.93 -1.29 21.92
C ALA A 309 40.26 -0.16 21.14
N SER A 310 40.56 -0.05 19.84
CA SER A 310 40.05 1.05 19.02
C SER A 310 38.54 0.96 18.82
N SER A 311 37.82 2.05 19.14
CA SER A 311 36.40 2.18 18.84
C SER A 311 36.18 2.42 17.34
N LYS A 312 34.96 2.17 16.85
CA LYS A 312 34.62 2.38 15.43
C LYS A 312 34.83 3.83 15.01
N LYS A 313 34.46 4.78 15.87
CA LYS A 313 34.68 6.22 15.69
C LYS A 313 36.17 6.55 15.51
N GLN A 314 37.05 5.98 16.34
CA GLN A 314 38.50 6.14 16.23
C GLN A 314 39.05 5.55 14.92
N LEU A 315 38.57 4.35 14.53
CA LEU A 315 38.96 3.71 13.26
C LEU A 315 38.56 4.56 12.05
N ILE A 316 37.35 5.13 12.05
CA ILE A 316 36.88 6.03 10.99
C ILE A 316 37.75 7.29 10.92
N GLN A 317 38.03 7.92 12.07
CA GLN A 317 38.90 9.10 12.14
C GLN A 317 40.31 8.80 11.62
N GLU A 318 40.88 7.64 11.96
CA GLU A 318 42.20 7.22 11.48
C GLU A 318 42.20 7.00 9.95
N VAL A 319 41.15 6.40 9.39
CA VAL A 319 41.00 6.25 7.94
C VAL A 319 40.86 7.61 7.25
N LEU A 320 40.13 8.56 7.84
CA LEU A 320 39.98 9.92 7.33
C LEU A 320 41.32 10.67 7.37
N LYS A 321 42.03 10.66 8.51
CA LYS A 321 43.38 11.23 8.64
C LYS A 321 44.36 10.64 7.63
N ARG A 322 44.32 9.32 7.39
CA ARG A 322 45.14 8.68 6.34
C ARG A 322 44.74 9.10 4.92
N LYS A 323 43.44 9.30 4.65
CA LYS A 323 42.96 9.81 3.36
C LYS A 323 43.42 11.25 3.14
N GLU A 324 43.32 12.10 4.15
CA GLU A 324 43.79 13.50 4.12
C GLU A 324 45.31 13.58 3.97
N ALA A 325 46.08 12.81 4.75
CA ALA A 325 47.54 12.76 4.63
C ALA A 325 48.00 12.30 3.24
N LYS A 326 47.30 11.33 2.64
CA LYS A 326 47.52 10.90 1.25
C LYS A 326 47.17 11.98 0.23
N LEU A 327 46.15 12.80 0.48
CA LEU A 327 45.76 13.92 -0.37
C LEU A 327 46.78 15.07 -0.28
N MET A 328 47.32 15.32 0.92
CA MET A 328 48.26 16.39 1.24
C MET A 328 49.73 16.04 0.95
N GLY A 329 50.02 14.92 0.28
CA GLY A 329 51.37 14.53 -0.14
C GLY A 329 52.35 14.17 1.00
N LYS A 330 51.91 14.15 2.27
CA LYS A 330 52.74 13.76 3.42
C LYS A 330 52.77 12.24 3.54
N GLY A 331 53.75 11.64 2.85
CA GLY A 331 53.83 10.20 2.62
C GLY A 331 54.18 9.30 3.81
N ASN A 332 54.64 9.83 4.94
CA ASN A 332 55.03 9.02 6.11
C ASN A 332 54.55 9.68 7.41
N LEU A 333 53.41 9.22 7.93
CA LEU A 333 53.17 9.29 9.37
C LEU A 333 53.97 8.11 9.96
N VAL A 334 55.00 8.42 10.75
CA VAL A 334 55.67 7.43 11.59
C VAL A 334 54.58 6.82 12.47
N GLN A 335 54.37 5.51 12.36
CA GLN A 335 53.59 4.79 13.37
C GLN A 335 54.39 4.96 14.66
N GLU A 336 53.94 5.83 15.56
CA GLU A 336 54.37 5.70 16.96
C GLU A 336 54.08 4.26 17.37
N ASP A 337 55.04 3.61 18.03
CA ASP A 337 54.89 2.27 18.59
C ASP A 337 53.80 2.32 19.68
N VAL A 338 52.54 2.35 19.24
CA VAL A 338 51.39 2.20 20.12
C VAL A 338 51.54 0.81 20.74
N PRO A 339 51.53 0.69 22.08
CA PRO A 339 51.64 -0.60 22.74
C PRO A 339 50.60 -1.55 22.11
N LYS A 340 51.00 -2.80 21.81
CA LYS A 340 50.11 -3.83 21.26
C LYS A 340 48.95 -4.04 22.23
N VAL A 341 47.88 -3.30 22.04
CA VAL A 341 46.63 -3.51 22.75
C VAL A 341 46.03 -4.81 22.24
N LEU A 342 45.45 -5.60 23.15
CA LEU A 342 44.74 -6.80 22.76
C LEU A 342 43.52 -6.43 21.92
N GLU A 343 43.54 -6.78 20.65
CA GLU A 343 42.40 -6.62 19.74
C GLU A 343 41.40 -7.77 19.91
N MET A 344 40.13 -7.52 19.60
CA MET A 344 39.09 -8.55 19.64
C MET A 344 39.42 -9.69 18.65
N PRO A 345 39.43 -10.96 19.10
CA PRO A 345 39.63 -12.10 18.22
C PRO A 345 38.55 -12.20 17.14
N ARG A 346 38.85 -12.94 16.06
CA ARG A 346 37.85 -13.22 15.02
C ARG A 346 36.68 -14.00 15.61
N SER A 347 35.47 -13.67 15.16
CA SER A 347 34.27 -14.40 15.53
C SER A 347 34.41 -15.90 15.20
N TRP A 348 34.03 -16.74 16.17
CA TRP A 348 34.00 -18.21 16.04
C TRP A 348 32.83 -18.71 15.19
N VAL A 349 31.86 -17.84 14.93
CA VAL A 349 30.64 -18.12 14.17
C VAL A 349 30.95 -18.18 12.68
N SER A 350 30.35 -19.16 12.01
CA SER A 350 30.42 -19.33 10.56
C SER A 350 29.78 -18.14 9.82
N SER A 351 30.05 -18.01 8.51
CA SER A 351 29.39 -16.96 7.73
C SER A 351 27.86 -17.11 7.79
N ILE A 352 27.16 -16.03 8.12
CA ILE A 352 25.70 -16.00 8.15
C ILE A 352 25.22 -15.90 6.69
N ALA A 353 24.49 -16.91 6.22
CA ALA A 353 23.95 -16.95 4.87
C ALA A 353 22.42 -17.07 4.91
N ILE A 354 21.73 -16.01 4.48
CA ILE A 354 20.27 -15.99 4.38
C ILE A 354 19.88 -16.43 2.96
N SER A 355 19.15 -17.54 2.85
CA SER A 355 18.67 -18.02 1.55
C SER A 355 17.49 -17.19 1.05
N ALA A 356 17.32 -17.11 -0.28
CA ALA A 356 16.14 -16.45 -0.86
C ALA A 356 14.83 -17.13 -0.44
N GLU A 357 14.86 -18.43 -0.16
CA GLU A 357 13.73 -19.17 0.37
C GLU A 357 13.39 -18.75 1.80
N ALA A 358 14.39 -18.54 2.66
CA ALA A 358 14.19 -18.02 4.01
C ALA A 358 13.56 -16.63 3.98
N LEU A 359 14.00 -15.76 3.07
CA LEU A 359 13.41 -14.43 2.87
C LEU A 359 11.97 -14.46 2.32
N LYS A 360 11.60 -15.52 1.59
CA LYS A 360 10.25 -15.69 1.02
C LYS A 360 9.27 -16.38 1.97
N ASN A 361 9.76 -17.38 2.70
CA ASN A 361 8.98 -18.23 3.59
C ASN A 361 8.90 -17.67 4.99
N ARG A 362 9.86 -16.81 5.33
CA ARG A 362 9.80 -15.72 6.29
C ARG A 362 9.25 -16.17 7.66
N TRP A 363 8.01 -16.62 7.87
CA TRP A 363 7.46 -16.96 9.20
C TRP A 363 7.62 -18.45 9.53
N PRO A 364 7.99 -18.80 10.78
CA PRO A 364 7.95 -20.19 11.24
C PRO A 364 6.54 -20.76 11.11
N GLY A 365 6.40 -21.95 10.52
CA GLY A 365 5.07 -22.54 10.27
C GLY A 365 4.26 -21.85 9.16
N GLY A 366 4.75 -20.76 8.56
CA GLY A 366 4.18 -20.04 7.43
C GLY A 366 3.00 -19.10 7.75
N LYS A 367 2.74 -18.83 9.02
CA LYS A 367 1.73 -17.86 9.48
C LYS A 367 2.22 -17.20 10.77
N LYS A 368 2.05 -15.88 10.88
CA LYS A 368 2.30 -15.08 12.09
C LYS A 368 1.00 -14.40 12.49
N VAL A 369 0.63 -14.48 13.77
CA VAL A 369 -0.56 -13.83 14.32
C VAL A 369 -0.11 -12.84 15.38
N ILE A 370 -0.54 -11.60 15.24
CA ILE A 370 -0.24 -10.51 16.17
C ILE A 370 -1.56 -9.99 16.71
N ARG A 371 -1.68 -9.92 18.03
CA ARG A 371 -2.86 -9.35 18.70
C ARG A 371 -2.52 -7.93 19.13
N TYR A 372 -3.43 -7.02 18.81
CA TYR A 372 -3.42 -5.60 19.14
C TYR A 372 -4.68 -5.28 19.95
N LYS A 373 -4.77 -4.03 20.44
CA LYS A 373 -5.96 -3.51 21.10
C LYS A 373 -7.15 -3.60 20.14
N GLN A 374 -8.11 -4.47 20.47
CA GLN A 374 -9.33 -4.72 19.67
C GLN A 374 -9.07 -5.14 18.22
N ALA A 375 -7.89 -5.70 17.91
CA ALA A 375 -7.56 -6.13 16.56
C ALA A 375 -6.62 -7.33 16.52
N GLN A 376 -6.75 -8.14 15.48
CA GLN A 376 -5.86 -9.26 15.21
C GLN A 376 -5.33 -9.16 13.77
N LEU A 377 -4.00 -9.16 13.63
CA LEU A 377 -3.32 -9.16 12.35
C LEU A 377 -2.69 -10.53 12.09
N GLU A 378 -3.13 -11.18 11.02
CA GLU A 378 -2.56 -12.40 10.50
C GLU A 378 -1.71 -12.08 9.25
N ARG A 379 -0.48 -12.59 9.21
CA ARG A 379 0.39 -12.53 8.03
C ARG A 379 0.71 -13.94 7.57
N PHE A 380 0.66 -14.17 6.25
CA PHE A 380 0.88 -15.48 5.64
C PHE A 380 2.13 -15.49 4.77
N ALA A 381 2.94 -16.54 4.91
CA ALA A 381 4.13 -16.73 4.09
C ALA A 381 3.76 -17.08 2.65
N THR A 382 4.64 -16.70 1.70
CA THR A 382 4.34 -16.77 0.26
C THR A 382 4.04 -18.19 -0.24
N SER A 383 4.70 -19.19 0.30
CA SER A 383 4.52 -20.61 -0.06
C SER A 383 3.25 -21.24 0.52
N LYS A 384 2.72 -20.71 1.64
CA LYS A 384 1.53 -21.23 2.32
C LYS A 384 0.28 -20.38 2.09
N ARG A 385 0.29 -19.50 1.08
CA ARG A 385 -0.88 -18.69 0.71
C ARG A 385 -1.99 -19.60 0.20
N LEU A 386 -2.98 -19.86 1.04
CA LEU A 386 -4.27 -20.36 0.57
C LEU A 386 -4.96 -19.22 -0.20
N TYR A 387 -5.29 -19.47 -1.47
CA TYR A 387 -6.10 -18.57 -2.29
C TYR A 387 -5.54 -17.13 -2.49
N GLY A 388 -4.24 -16.94 -2.24
CA GLY A 388 -3.54 -15.67 -2.50
C GLY A 388 -3.59 -14.65 -1.37
N VAL A 389 -4.16 -14.99 -0.20
CA VAL A 389 -4.18 -14.08 0.96
C VAL A 389 -2.76 -13.89 1.49
N VAL A 390 -2.35 -12.64 1.68
CA VAL A 390 -1.03 -12.25 2.22
C VAL A 390 -1.15 -11.73 3.64
N LYS A 391 -2.18 -10.91 3.90
CA LYS A 391 -2.46 -10.33 5.22
C LYS A 391 -3.96 -10.36 5.47
N ARG A 392 -4.36 -10.56 6.73
CA ARG A 392 -5.74 -10.40 7.21
C ARG A 392 -5.73 -9.59 8.50
N LEU A 393 -6.50 -8.51 8.54
CA LEU A 393 -6.74 -7.71 9.72
C LEU A 393 -8.20 -7.92 10.15
N THR A 394 -8.40 -8.34 11.39
CA THR A 394 -9.72 -8.48 12.01
C THR A 394 -9.84 -7.42 13.09
N LYS A 395 -10.82 -6.52 12.99
CA LYS A 395 -11.18 -5.54 14.02
C LYS A 395 -12.35 -6.08 14.82
N TYR A 396 -12.29 -5.96 16.13
CA TYR A 396 -13.33 -6.39 17.06
C TYR A 396 -14.09 -5.19 17.65
N LYS A 397 -15.32 -5.40 18.12
CA LYS A 397 -16.10 -4.37 18.82
C LYS A 397 -15.67 -4.22 20.28
N ASP A 398 -15.31 -5.35 20.89
CA ASP A 398 -14.99 -5.52 22.30
C ASP A 398 -13.49 -5.69 22.52
N GLN A 399 -13.05 -5.45 23.75
CA GLN A 399 -11.64 -5.65 24.14
C GLN A 399 -11.28 -7.14 24.25
N ASP A 400 -12.25 -7.99 24.57
CA ASP A 400 -12.07 -9.44 24.69
C ASP A 400 -12.00 -10.16 23.33
N CYS A 401 -12.13 -9.42 22.22
CA CYS A 401 -12.05 -9.91 20.85
C CYS A 401 -13.05 -11.05 20.53
N THR A 402 -14.28 -10.92 21.02
CA THR A 402 -15.36 -11.91 20.82
C THR A 402 -16.22 -11.59 19.60
N GLU A 403 -16.51 -10.31 19.33
CA GLU A 403 -17.38 -9.88 18.24
C GLU A 403 -16.59 -9.18 17.12
N VAL A 404 -16.61 -9.77 15.92
CA VAL A 404 -15.91 -9.23 14.75
C VAL A 404 -16.68 -8.06 14.14
N ALA A 405 -16.11 -6.86 14.21
CA ALA A 405 -16.64 -5.64 13.59
C ALA A 405 -16.31 -5.58 12.09
N MET A 406 -15.05 -5.83 11.73
CA MET A 406 -14.57 -5.70 10.35
C MET A 406 -13.47 -6.72 10.07
N VAL A 407 -13.45 -7.26 8.85
CA VAL A 407 -12.37 -8.11 8.33
C VAL A 407 -11.84 -7.53 7.03
N LYS A 408 -10.54 -7.26 7.00
CA LYS A 408 -9.82 -6.73 5.85
C LYS A 408 -8.73 -7.68 5.41
N GLU A 409 -8.77 -8.09 4.15
CA GLU A 409 -7.87 -9.06 3.56
C GLU A 409 -7.13 -8.45 2.37
N TRP A 410 -5.82 -8.66 2.33
CA TRP A 410 -4.97 -8.28 1.20
C TRP A 410 -4.54 -9.52 0.45
N TYR A 411 -4.64 -9.45 -0.87
CA TYR A 411 -4.42 -10.53 -1.80
C TYR A 411 -3.28 -10.23 -2.77
N GLN A 412 -2.56 -11.27 -3.18
CA GLN A 412 -1.54 -11.20 -4.20
C GLN A 412 -1.66 -12.40 -5.14
N ASP A 413 -1.33 -12.18 -6.42
CA ASP A 413 -1.34 -13.19 -7.46
C ASP A 413 -2.71 -13.88 -7.64
N ARG A 414 -3.82 -13.21 -7.36
CA ARG A 414 -5.14 -13.75 -7.72
C ARG A 414 -5.41 -13.58 -9.21
N SER A 415 -6.00 -14.60 -9.83
CA SER A 415 -6.30 -14.60 -11.26
C SER A 415 -7.40 -13.62 -11.67
N ASP A 416 -8.22 -13.22 -10.71
CA ASP A 416 -9.29 -12.23 -10.82
C ASP A 416 -8.80 -10.81 -10.50
N PHE A 417 -7.50 -10.62 -10.24
CA PHE A 417 -6.88 -9.33 -9.93
C PHE A 417 -7.41 -8.66 -8.66
N LEU A 418 -8.08 -9.39 -7.76
CA LEU A 418 -8.46 -8.86 -6.45
C LEU A 418 -7.20 -8.59 -5.61
N GLU A 419 -7.08 -7.38 -5.08
CA GLU A 419 -5.97 -6.94 -4.24
C GLU A 419 -6.40 -6.73 -2.79
N GLU A 420 -7.64 -6.31 -2.56
CA GLU A 420 -8.15 -5.98 -1.24
C GLU A 420 -9.63 -6.35 -1.14
N LYS A 421 -10.03 -6.93 -0.01
CA LYS A 421 -11.43 -7.15 0.36
C LYS A 421 -11.63 -6.70 1.79
N GLU A 422 -12.65 -5.90 2.02
CA GLU A 422 -13.04 -5.41 3.34
C GLU A 422 -14.52 -5.77 3.57
N VAL A 423 -14.80 -6.44 4.67
CA VAL A 423 -16.14 -6.83 5.10
C VAL A 423 -16.42 -6.16 6.43
N ASP A 424 -17.31 -5.19 6.42
CA ASP A 424 -17.83 -4.52 7.61
C ASP A 424 -19.11 -5.21 8.05
N ASN A 425 -19.05 -5.94 9.16
CA ASN A 425 -20.17 -6.68 9.72
C ASN A 425 -21.14 -5.77 10.49
N VAL A 426 -20.74 -4.54 10.81
CA VAL A 426 -21.60 -3.58 11.53
C VAL A 426 -22.59 -2.93 10.57
N ASN A 427 -22.09 -2.52 9.40
CA ASN A 427 -22.89 -1.86 8.37
C ASN A 427 -23.36 -2.82 7.25
N GLU A 428 -22.99 -4.11 7.33
CA GLU A 428 -23.23 -5.13 6.31
C GLU A 428 -22.71 -4.69 4.91
N ILE A 429 -21.51 -4.10 4.89
CA ILE A 429 -20.87 -3.60 3.67
C ILE A 429 -19.72 -4.52 3.31
N THR A 430 -19.69 -4.99 2.06
CA THR A 430 -18.53 -5.65 1.47
C THR A 430 -17.94 -4.75 0.39
N THR A 431 -16.66 -4.43 0.51
CA THR A 431 -15.89 -3.62 -0.44
C THR A 431 -14.74 -4.44 -1.01
N GLU A 432 -14.58 -4.43 -2.33
CA GLU A 432 -13.54 -5.15 -3.05
C GLU A 432 -12.80 -4.20 -3.99
N ARG A 433 -11.46 -4.22 -3.96
CA ARG A 433 -10.60 -3.43 -4.86
C ARG A 433 -9.78 -4.36 -5.76
N PHE A 434 -9.72 -4.00 -7.03
CA PHE A 434 -9.06 -4.78 -8.08
C PHE A 434 -7.95 -4.00 -8.76
N ARG A 435 -6.90 -4.73 -9.16
CA ARG A 435 -5.83 -4.20 -9.98
C ARG A 435 -6.33 -3.84 -11.38
N ARG A 436 -5.74 -2.79 -11.96
CA ARG A 436 -5.94 -2.42 -13.38
C ARG A 436 -5.60 -3.58 -14.33
N GLY A 437 -6.36 -3.70 -15.41
CA GLY A 437 -6.18 -4.74 -16.46
C GLY A 437 -7.15 -5.92 -16.35
N ARG A 438 -8.06 -5.92 -15.37
CA ARG A 438 -9.15 -6.88 -15.22
C ARG A 438 -10.16 -6.79 -16.39
N LYS A 439 -10.82 -7.92 -16.70
CA LYS A 439 -11.97 -7.94 -17.63
C LYS A 439 -13.06 -6.96 -17.19
N ARG A 440 -13.75 -6.34 -18.14
CA ARG A 440 -14.78 -5.30 -17.91
C ARG A 440 -14.26 -4.06 -17.17
N HIS A 441 -12.94 -3.93 -17.00
CA HIS A 441 -12.25 -2.78 -16.43
C HIS A 441 -12.69 -2.39 -15.01
N LEU A 442 -13.29 -3.32 -14.25
CA LEU A 442 -13.74 -3.09 -12.87
C LEU A 442 -12.52 -2.88 -11.94
N LEU A 443 -12.55 -1.78 -11.19
CA LEU A 443 -11.52 -1.41 -10.20
C LEU A 443 -12.04 -1.46 -8.76
N PHE A 444 -13.33 -1.16 -8.59
CA PHE A 444 -13.98 -1.07 -7.28
C PHE A 444 -15.35 -1.73 -7.37
N PHE A 445 -15.68 -2.52 -6.35
CA PHE A 445 -17.00 -3.15 -6.21
C PHE A 445 -17.43 -3.08 -4.75
N ARG A 446 -18.57 -2.45 -4.49
CA ARG A 446 -19.13 -2.33 -3.14
C ARG A 446 -20.56 -2.85 -3.15
N VAL A 447 -20.88 -3.68 -2.16
CA VAL A 447 -22.23 -4.19 -1.92
C VAL A 447 -22.62 -3.83 -0.49
N LYS A 448 -23.75 -3.17 -0.34
CA LYS A 448 -24.33 -2.82 0.97
C LYS A 448 -25.71 -3.45 1.07
N SER A 449 -25.88 -4.32 2.06
CA SER A 449 -27.19 -4.83 2.42
C SER A 449 -27.96 -3.73 3.14
N LEU A 450 -29.19 -3.49 2.72
CA LEU A 450 -30.10 -2.54 3.36
C LEU A 450 -31.27 -3.30 3.98
N THR A 451 -32.01 -2.67 4.88
CA THR A 451 -33.26 -3.22 5.41
C THR A 451 -34.27 -3.55 4.30
N VAL A 452 -34.21 -2.79 3.20
CA VAL A 452 -34.98 -3.00 1.98
C VAL A 452 -34.04 -3.02 0.79
N GLY A 453 -33.70 -4.22 0.30
CA GLY A 453 -32.91 -4.43 -0.91
C GLY A 453 -31.39 -4.32 -0.71
N THR A 454 -30.68 -4.01 -1.81
CA THR A 454 -29.21 -3.97 -1.83
C THR A 454 -28.76 -2.78 -2.66
N GLU A 455 -27.74 -2.07 -2.19
CA GLU A 455 -27.02 -1.07 -2.97
C GLU A 455 -25.74 -1.68 -3.53
N VAL A 456 -25.52 -1.54 -4.84
CA VAL A 456 -24.33 -2.03 -5.53
C VAL A 456 -23.65 -0.88 -6.24
N GLU A 457 -22.39 -0.66 -5.93
CA GLU A 457 -21.54 0.36 -6.55
C GLU A 457 -20.36 -0.28 -7.28
N MET A 458 -20.07 0.23 -8.48
CA MET A 458 -18.99 -0.23 -9.34
C MET A 458 -18.21 0.95 -9.90
N HIS A 459 -16.87 0.93 -9.77
CA HIS A 459 -16.01 1.90 -10.48
C HIS A 459 -15.16 1.19 -11.53
N PHE A 460 -14.93 1.88 -12.63
CA PHE A 460 -14.27 1.35 -13.81
C PHE A 460 -13.03 2.17 -14.17
N SER A 461 -12.09 1.52 -14.85
CA SER A 461 -10.90 2.17 -15.41
C SER A 461 -11.26 2.97 -16.66
N SER A 462 -10.60 4.11 -16.86
CA SER A 462 -10.62 4.93 -18.08
C SER A 462 -10.13 4.24 -19.37
N ALA A 463 -9.82 2.94 -19.30
CA ALA A 463 -9.48 2.13 -20.47
C ALA A 463 -10.74 1.57 -21.18
N ARG A 464 -11.95 1.83 -20.65
CA ARG A 464 -13.19 1.51 -21.34
C ARG A 464 -13.41 2.48 -22.51
N VAL A 465 -14.11 2.02 -23.53
CA VAL A 465 -14.40 2.79 -24.75
C VAL A 465 -15.63 3.70 -24.57
N ASP A 466 -16.45 3.44 -23.55
CA ASP A 466 -17.68 4.17 -23.25
C ASP A 466 -17.50 5.29 -22.21
N ASP A 467 -16.26 5.54 -21.77
CA ASP A 467 -15.89 6.59 -20.81
C ASP A 467 -16.68 6.56 -19.49
N LEU A 468 -17.25 5.39 -19.17
CA LEU A 468 -17.98 5.16 -17.93
C LEU A 468 -16.99 5.02 -16.76
N VAL A 469 -17.18 5.82 -15.73
CA VAL A 469 -16.33 5.83 -14.55
C VAL A 469 -16.99 5.11 -13.39
N ARG A 470 -18.29 5.32 -13.18
CA ARG A 470 -18.99 4.83 -11.99
C ARG A 470 -20.45 4.47 -12.27
N ARG A 471 -20.90 3.40 -11.63
CA ARG A 471 -22.31 2.99 -11.56
C ARG A 471 -22.72 2.78 -10.11
N VAL A 472 -23.91 3.23 -9.75
CA VAL A 472 -24.55 2.96 -8.46
C VAL A 472 -25.97 2.47 -8.73
N LEU A 473 -26.31 1.28 -8.26
CA LEU A 473 -27.66 0.77 -8.27
C LEU A 473 -28.15 0.65 -6.83
N SER A 474 -29.16 1.44 -6.50
CA SER A 474 -29.95 1.35 -5.28
C SER A 474 -31.28 0.65 -5.61
N PRO A 475 -32.11 0.24 -4.63
CA PRO A 475 -33.32 -0.52 -4.89
C PRO A 475 -34.26 0.07 -5.96
N LYS A 476 -34.40 1.40 -6.02
CA LYS A 476 -35.27 2.11 -6.98
C LYS A 476 -34.55 3.10 -7.89
N GLU A 477 -33.23 3.19 -7.78
CA GLU A 477 -32.45 4.20 -8.48
C GLU A 477 -31.22 3.60 -9.15
N PHE A 478 -30.89 4.08 -10.34
CA PHE A 478 -29.67 3.70 -11.04
C PHE A 478 -28.96 4.93 -11.57
N ILE A 479 -27.70 5.09 -11.20
CA ILE A 479 -26.87 6.24 -11.51
C ILE A 479 -25.67 5.77 -12.33
N GLU A 480 -25.41 6.46 -13.44
CA GLU A 480 -24.21 6.31 -14.26
C GLU A 480 -23.47 7.65 -14.33
N LEU A 481 -22.15 7.60 -14.15
CA LEU A 481 -21.24 8.74 -14.20
C LEU A 481 -20.18 8.49 -15.28
N TYR A 482 -20.00 9.49 -16.13
CA TYR A 482 -19.11 9.46 -17.29
C TYR A 482 -18.13 10.62 -17.24
N GLU A 483 -16.97 10.46 -17.88
CA GLU A 483 -15.94 11.50 -17.92
C GLU A 483 -15.28 11.55 -19.31
N GLY A 484 -15.32 12.71 -19.97
CA GLY A 484 -14.62 12.91 -21.25
C GLY A 484 -15.35 12.38 -22.49
N ARG A 485 -16.66 12.09 -22.38
CA ARG A 485 -17.48 11.67 -23.51
C ARG A 485 -17.58 12.72 -24.61
N SER A 486 -17.58 12.28 -25.86
CA SER A 486 -17.69 13.15 -27.05
C SER A 486 -19.06 13.84 -27.20
N ASP A 487 -20.13 13.24 -26.67
CA ASP A 487 -21.47 13.82 -26.61
C ASP A 487 -21.71 14.62 -25.33
N PHE A 488 -20.67 14.90 -24.54
CA PHE A 488 -20.69 15.68 -23.31
C PHE A 488 -21.57 15.12 -22.19
N LEU A 489 -22.13 13.92 -22.32
CA LEU A 489 -22.92 13.29 -21.26
C LEU A 489 -22.02 13.03 -20.04
N GLN A 490 -22.38 13.60 -18.89
CA GLN A 490 -21.64 13.46 -17.64
C GLN A 490 -22.34 12.51 -16.67
N TYR A 491 -23.67 12.60 -16.61
CA TYR A 491 -24.45 11.98 -15.54
C TYR A 491 -25.78 11.49 -16.08
N ARG A 492 -26.17 10.30 -15.66
CA ARG A 492 -27.49 9.73 -15.92
C ARG A 492 -28.06 9.18 -14.62
N HIS A 493 -29.31 9.49 -14.32
CA HIS A 493 -30.05 8.99 -13.17
C HIS A 493 -31.39 8.44 -13.62
N VAL A 494 -31.68 7.22 -13.23
CA VAL A 494 -32.87 6.47 -13.61
C VAL A 494 -33.63 6.10 -12.36
N TYR A 495 -34.94 6.31 -12.37
CA TYR A 495 -35.85 5.91 -11.30
C TYR A 495 -36.74 4.78 -11.79
N PHE A 496 -36.88 3.72 -11.00
CA PHE A 496 -37.73 2.58 -11.30
C PHE A 496 -38.98 2.57 -10.42
N GLU A 497 -40.07 2.05 -10.96
CA GLU A 497 -41.32 1.90 -10.22
C GLU A 497 -41.23 0.78 -9.18
N LYS A 498 -40.57 -0.32 -9.57
CA LYS A 498 -40.37 -1.52 -8.76
C LYS A 498 -38.90 -1.67 -8.37
N GLU A 499 -38.68 -2.39 -7.27
CA GLU A 499 -37.34 -2.65 -6.77
C GLU A 499 -36.54 -3.59 -7.68
N ILE A 500 -35.29 -3.21 -7.97
CA ILE A 500 -34.36 -4.06 -8.73
C ILE A 500 -33.50 -4.86 -7.77
N GLN A 501 -33.66 -6.18 -7.79
CA GLN A 501 -32.84 -7.11 -7.01
C GLN A 501 -31.83 -7.82 -7.92
N LEU A 502 -30.55 -7.41 -7.89
CA LEU A 502 -29.49 -8.05 -8.69
C LEU A 502 -29.05 -9.42 -8.16
N LEU A 503 -29.24 -9.69 -6.87
CA LEU A 503 -28.75 -10.89 -6.18
C LEU A 503 -29.80 -12.02 -6.08
N SER A 504 -31.01 -11.81 -6.60
CA SER A 504 -32.08 -12.83 -6.57
C SER A 504 -32.04 -13.69 -7.84
N GLU A 505 -31.81 -15.00 -7.68
CA GLU A 505 -31.75 -15.98 -8.78
C GLU A 505 -33.05 -16.06 -9.61
N ASN A 506 -34.19 -15.62 -9.05
CA ASN A 506 -35.51 -15.69 -9.66
C ASN A 506 -35.88 -14.49 -10.53
N SER A 507 -35.08 -13.41 -10.54
CA SER A 507 -35.37 -12.15 -11.24
C SER A 507 -34.97 -12.14 -12.73
N ARG A 508 -34.98 -13.30 -13.39
CA ARG A 508 -34.48 -13.41 -14.78
C ARG A 508 -35.33 -12.64 -15.81
N ASN A 509 -36.58 -12.30 -15.51
CA ASN A 509 -37.54 -11.85 -16.53
C ASN A 509 -38.43 -10.64 -16.19
N GLU A 510 -38.30 -10.02 -15.01
CA GLU A 510 -39.08 -8.82 -14.71
C GLU A 510 -38.20 -7.57 -14.93
N GLU A 511 -38.32 -6.97 -16.11
CA GLU A 511 -37.79 -5.64 -16.37
C GLU A 511 -38.61 -4.65 -15.53
N ALA A 512 -37.99 -4.03 -14.53
CA ALA A 512 -38.65 -3.01 -13.73
C ALA A 512 -38.97 -1.81 -14.64
N PRO A 513 -40.24 -1.37 -14.72
CA PRO A 513 -40.60 -0.25 -15.57
C PRO A 513 -39.91 1.02 -15.06
N ILE A 514 -39.36 1.79 -16.00
CA ILE A 514 -38.67 3.05 -15.73
C ILE A 514 -39.72 4.16 -15.57
N LEU A 515 -39.66 4.90 -14.48
CA LEU A 515 -40.53 6.06 -14.23
C LEU A 515 -39.94 7.34 -14.84
N LYS A 516 -38.67 7.59 -14.54
CA LYS A 516 -38.00 8.86 -14.85
C LYS A 516 -36.54 8.61 -15.23
N VAL A 517 -36.06 9.31 -16.24
CA VAL A 517 -34.63 9.37 -16.60
C VAL A 517 -34.20 10.83 -16.61
N VAL A 518 -33.08 11.14 -15.97
CA VAL A 518 -32.43 12.45 -15.97
C VAL A 518 -31.04 12.29 -16.57
N GLU A 519 -30.71 13.05 -17.59
CA GLU A 519 -29.38 13.13 -18.20
C GLU A 519 -28.85 14.55 -18.09
N ARG A 520 -27.60 14.70 -17.65
CA ARG A 520 -26.92 16.00 -17.57
C ARG A 520 -25.66 16.00 -18.41
N PHE A 521 -25.43 17.13 -19.07
CA PHE A 521 -24.36 17.30 -20.03
C PHE A 521 -23.39 18.41 -19.57
N HIS A 522 -22.12 18.24 -19.93
CA HIS A 522 -21.12 19.28 -19.82
C HIS A 522 -21.35 20.37 -20.89
N ARG A 523 -20.95 21.60 -20.57
CA ARG A 523 -21.06 22.74 -21.47
C ARG A 523 -20.23 22.53 -22.74
N ASN A 524 -20.87 22.61 -23.90
CA ASN A 524 -20.19 22.66 -25.18
C ASN A 524 -20.02 24.11 -25.65
N CYS A 525 -18.84 24.68 -25.43
CA CYS A 525 -18.51 26.05 -25.80
C CYS A 525 -18.61 26.36 -27.31
N SER A 526 -18.79 25.35 -28.17
CA SER A 526 -18.98 25.54 -29.62
C SER A 526 -20.39 26.00 -29.99
N LYS A 527 -21.38 25.83 -29.09
CA LYS A 527 -22.78 26.25 -29.26
C LYS A 527 -23.11 27.38 -28.30
N PRO A 528 -24.05 28.28 -28.62
CA PRO A 528 -24.53 29.25 -27.64
C PRO A 528 -25.28 28.54 -26.50
N ALA A 529 -25.26 29.11 -25.29
CA ALA A 529 -25.72 28.41 -24.08
C ALA A 529 -27.23 28.05 -24.11
N ASN A 530 -28.02 28.90 -24.77
CA ASN A 530 -29.46 28.73 -24.98
C ASN A 530 -29.84 27.68 -26.03
N GLU A 531 -28.88 27.20 -26.84
CA GLU A 531 -29.07 26.08 -27.78
C GLU A 531 -28.36 24.80 -27.32
N ASP A 532 -27.62 24.88 -26.23
CA ASP A 532 -26.87 23.76 -25.64
C ASP A 532 -27.63 23.16 -24.46
N VAL A 533 -28.07 21.91 -24.59
CA VAL A 533 -28.90 21.23 -23.60
C VAL A 533 -28.03 20.86 -22.39
N ALA A 534 -28.35 21.40 -21.22
CA ALA A 534 -27.67 21.10 -19.96
C ALA A 534 -28.28 19.89 -19.25
N GLU A 535 -29.61 19.79 -19.25
CA GLU A 535 -30.35 18.72 -18.62
C GLU A 535 -31.51 18.26 -19.51
N ARG A 536 -31.67 16.95 -19.63
CA ARG A 536 -32.76 16.28 -20.33
C ARG A 536 -33.46 15.34 -19.38
N VAL A 537 -34.77 15.50 -19.24
CA VAL A 537 -35.60 14.68 -18.35
C VAL A 537 -36.69 13.98 -19.15
N PHE A 538 -36.75 12.66 -19.05
CA PHE A 538 -37.82 11.84 -19.59
C PHE A 538 -38.69 11.34 -18.44
N LEU A 539 -39.94 11.79 -18.36
CA LEU A 539 -40.96 11.29 -17.43
C LEU A 539 -41.84 10.31 -18.20
N ILE A 540 -41.43 9.03 -18.20
CA ILE A 540 -41.98 7.99 -19.07
C ILE A 540 -43.44 7.70 -18.71
N SER A 541 -43.75 7.62 -17.41
CA SER A 541 -45.11 7.39 -16.91
C SER A 541 -46.09 8.53 -17.25
N GLU A 542 -45.58 9.76 -17.32
CA GLU A 542 -46.37 10.97 -17.62
C GLU A 542 -46.35 11.33 -19.11
N LYS A 543 -45.63 10.58 -19.93
CA LYS A 543 -45.40 10.88 -21.36
C LYS A 543 -44.84 12.30 -21.58
N LEU A 544 -44.07 12.84 -20.63
CA LEU A 544 -43.54 14.20 -20.65
C LEU A 544 -42.01 14.19 -20.87
N ILE A 545 -41.51 15.08 -21.72
CA ILE A 545 -40.07 15.29 -21.96
C ILE A 545 -39.73 16.74 -21.65
N GLU A 546 -38.75 16.99 -20.80
CA GLU A 546 -38.29 18.33 -20.44
C GLU A 546 -36.82 18.52 -20.84
N LEU A 547 -36.53 19.67 -21.46
CA LEU A 547 -35.20 20.12 -21.80
C LEU A 547 -34.90 21.41 -21.06
N THR A 548 -33.77 21.45 -20.36
CA THR A 548 -33.22 22.66 -19.75
C THR A 548 -31.88 22.96 -20.41
N TYR A 549 -31.71 24.19 -20.90
CA TYR A 549 -30.50 24.64 -21.58
C TYR A 549 -29.48 25.22 -20.60
N HIS A 550 -28.22 25.38 -21.03
CA HIS A 550 -27.19 25.99 -20.20
C HIS A 550 -27.52 27.47 -19.92
N LEU A 551 -27.18 27.91 -18.71
CA LEU A 551 -27.36 29.30 -18.30
C LEU A 551 -26.43 30.22 -19.12
N THR A 552 -26.99 31.29 -19.66
CA THR A 552 -26.23 32.35 -20.34
C THR A 552 -25.59 33.26 -19.29
N GLU A 553 -24.35 33.72 -19.51
CA GLU A 553 -23.56 34.46 -18.50
C GLU A 553 -24.28 35.71 -17.93
N ASP A 554 -25.18 36.32 -18.70
CA ASP A 554 -25.92 37.54 -18.33
C ASP A 554 -27.35 37.29 -17.80
N ARG A 555 -27.75 36.03 -17.55
CA ARG A 555 -29.13 35.68 -17.16
C ARG A 555 -29.17 34.88 -15.85
N LEU A 556 -30.30 34.99 -15.13
CA LEU A 556 -30.53 34.30 -13.84
C LEU A 556 -31.27 32.97 -13.99
N ILE A 557 -32.00 32.76 -15.09
CA ILE A 557 -32.85 31.58 -15.33
C ILE A 557 -32.47 30.99 -16.69
N PRO A 558 -32.34 29.66 -16.83
CA PRO A 558 -32.10 29.02 -18.12
C PRO A 558 -33.39 28.88 -18.96
N SER A 559 -33.25 28.82 -20.28
CA SER A 559 -34.36 28.47 -21.18
C SER A 559 -34.81 27.03 -20.95
N LYS A 560 -36.12 26.78 -21.09
CA LYS A 560 -36.74 25.45 -20.89
C LYS A 560 -37.75 25.15 -21.97
N ILE A 561 -37.84 23.89 -22.38
CA ILE A 561 -38.87 23.40 -23.29
C ILE A 561 -39.43 22.10 -22.72
N SER A 562 -40.76 21.98 -22.66
CA SER A 562 -41.42 20.73 -22.31
C SER A 562 -42.36 20.26 -23.43
N PHE A 563 -42.38 18.95 -23.66
CA PHE A 563 -43.17 18.28 -24.68
C PHE A 563 -44.02 17.17 -24.06
N ILE A 564 -45.32 17.18 -24.35
CA ILE A 564 -46.24 16.10 -24.01
C ILE A 564 -46.38 15.19 -25.23
N LYS A 565 -46.05 13.89 -25.10
CA LYS A 565 -46.16 12.94 -26.22
C LYS A 565 -47.63 12.65 -26.55
N PRO A 566 -47.98 12.49 -27.83
CA PRO A 566 -49.34 12.15 -28.24
C PRO A 566 -49.77 10.77 -27.70
N LEU A 567 -51.07 10.59 -27.48
CA LEU A 567 -51.64 9.32 -27.04
C LEU A 567 -51.76 8.37 -28.24
N ASP A 568 -51.32 7.12 -28.05
CA ASP A 568 -51.52 6.05 -29.03
C ASP A 568 -52.99 5.64 -29.04
N SER A 569 -53.68 5.83 -30.17
CA SER A 569 -55.07 5.38 -30.33
C SER A 569 -55.09 3.90 -30.75
N GLU A 570 -55.91 3.09 -30.07
CA GLU A 570 -56.17 1.67 -30.42
C GLU A 570 -56.76 1.49 -31.84
N LYS A 571 -57.12 2.58 -32.53
CA LYS A 571 -57.66 2.59 -33.90
C LYS A 571 -56.79 3.36 -34.89
N GLY A 572 -55.48 3.17 -34.89
CA GLY A 572 -54.59 3.42 -36.04
C GLY A 572 -54.43 4.87 -36.53
N SER A 573 -55.16 5.85 -35.97
CA SER A 573 -54.93 7.28 -36.18
C SER A 573 -54.20 7.85 -34.96
N ALA A 574 -52.88 8.07 -35.08
CA ALA A 574 -52.14 8.83 -34.07
C ALA A 574 -52.82 10.19 -33.87
N GLN A 575 -52.99 10.64 -32.63
CA GLN A 575 -53.54 11.96 -32.37
C GLN A 575 -52.67 13.03 -33.04
N GLU A 576 -53.26 13.91 -33.85
CA GLU A 576 -52.54 14.97 -34.56
C GLU A 576 -51.86 15.91 -33.56
N PHE A 577 -50.59 16.23 -33.84
CA PHE A 577 -49.75 17.12 -33.03
C PHE A 577 -50.41 18.51 -32.88
N SER A 578 -50.79 18.88 -31.66
CA SER A 578 -51.28 20.23 -31.33
C SER A 578 -50.17 21.05 -30.66
N LEU A 579 -50.14 22.35 -30.96
CA LEU A 579 -49.24 23.32 -30.30
C LEU A 579 -49.46 23.40 -28.78
N ASP A 580 -50.64 23.00 -28.29
CA ASP A 580 -50.97 22.97 -26.86
C ASP A 580 -50.18 21.89 -26.09
N MET A 581 -49.54 20.96 -26.79
CA MET A 581 -48.72 19.89 -26.21
C MET A 581 -47.28 20.34 -25.91
N ILE A 582 -46.94 21.61 -26.19
CA ILE A 582 -45.58 22.15 -26.03
C ILE A 582 -45.61 23.41 -25.18
N SER A 583 -44.78 23.43 -24.14
CA SER A 583 -44.48 24.65 -23.38
C SER A 583 -43.06 25.09 -23.68
N THR A 584 -42.88 26.31 -24.18
CA THR A 584 -41.55 26.90 -24.40
C THR A 584 -41.37 28.11 -23.51
N PHE A 585 -40.23 28.17 -22.82
CA PHE A 585 -39.78 29.30 -22.04
C PHE A 585 -38.41 29.74 -22.58
N GLN A 586 -38.41 30.82 -23.35
CA GLN A 586 -37.20 31.48 -23.85
C GLN A 586 -36.94 32.75 -23.04
N VAL A 587 -35.72 32.88 -22.54
CA VAL A 587 -35.32 34.01 -21.69
C VAL A 587 -35.06 35.27 -22.52
N ASP A 588 -34.65 35.11 -23.78
CA ASP A 588 -34.42 36.22 -24.69
C ASP A 588 -35.63 36.52 -25.57
N LEU A 589 -36.26 37.68 -25.35
CA LEU A 589 -37.47 38.13 -26.07
C LEU A 589 -37.16 38.58 -27.51
N SER A 590 -35.88 38.79 -27.85
CA SER A 590 -35.43 39.14 -29.21
C SER A 590 -35.20 37.95 -30.14
N GLU A 591 -35.15 36.73 -29.61
CA GLU A 591 -34.97 35.53 -30.42
C GLU A 591 -36.27 35.16 -31.13
N LYS A 592 -36.15 34.68 -32.38
CA LYS A 592 -37.32 34.25 -33.13
C LYS A 592 -37.91 33.01 -32.45
N PRO A 593 -39.24 32.98 -32.21
CA PRO A 593 -39.88 31.80 -31.65
C PRO A 593 -39.66 30.61 -32.58
N PHE A 594 -39.51 29.42 -32.00
CA PHE A 594 -39.35 28.20 -32.77
C PHE A 594 -40.54 28.02 -33.72
N THR A 595 -40.26 27.66 -34.97
CA THR A 595 -41.33 27.32 -35.92
C THR A 595 -41.97 26.00 -35.49
N ALA A 596 -43.29 25.86 -35.66
CA ALA A 596 -44.02 24.64 -35.31
C ALA A 596 -43.41 23.36 -35.94
N VAL A 597 -42.89 23.48 -37.18
CA VAL A 597 -42.17 22.40 -37.88
C VAL A 597 -40.88 22.00 -37.14
N THR A 598 -40.12 22.97 -36.64
CA THR A 598 -38.87 22.73 -35.89
C THR A 598 -39.15 22.02 -34.57
N LEU A 599 -40.18 22.47 -33.83
CA LEU A 599 -40.58 21.83 -32.58
C LEU A 599 -41.11 20.41 -32.79
N HIS A 600 -41.88 20.18 -33.85
CA HIS A 600 -42.35 18.84 -34.20
C HIS A 600 -41.18 17.91 -34.54
N LYS A 601 -40.22 18.40 -35.34
CA LYS A 601 -39.00 17.65 -35.67
C LYS A 601 -38.18 17.30 -34.42
N MET A 602 -38.01 18.25 -33.51
CA MET A 602 -37.33 18.01 -32.23
C MET A 602 -38.05 16.96 -31.38
N LEU A 603 -39.39 16.98 -31.32
CA LEU A 603 -40.16 15.98 -30.57
C LEU A 603 -39.94 14.58 -31.13
N VAL A 604 -40.01 14.40 -32.46
CA VAL A 604 -39.77 13.11 -33.11
C VAL A 604 -38.36 12.60 -32.81
N GLU A 605 -37.34 13.46 -32.92
CA GLU A 605 -35.96 13.12 -32.58
C GLU A 605 -35.81 12.73 -31.09
N LEU A 606 -36.48 13.44 -30.18
CA LEU A 606 -36.45 13.13 -28.74
C LEU A 606 -37.13 11.80 -28.41
N MET A 607 -38.22 11.45 -29.10
CA MET A 607 -38.87 10.13 -28.94
C MET A 607 -37.93 8.99 -29.35
N GLU A 608 -37.21 9.13 -30.47
CA GLU A 608 -36.20 8.13 -30.86
C GLU A 608 -35.05 8.05 -29.85
N VAL A 609 -34.64 9.18 -29.29
CA VAL A 609 -33.57 9.20 -28.27
C VAL A 609 -34.04 8.56 -26.97
N GLU A 610 -35.28 8.83 -26.54
CA GLU A 610 -35.89 8.19 -25.37
C GLU A 610 -35.84 6.66 -25.51
N GLU A 611 -36.30 6.11 -26.65
CA GLU A 611 -36.23 4.67 -26.91
C GLU A 611 -34.79 4.15 -26.86
N LYS A 612 -33.84 4.84 -27.50
CA LYS A 612 -32.42 4.45 -27.49
C LYS A 612 -31.84 4.46 -26.07
N VAL A 613 -32.19 5.46 -25.24
CA VAL A 613 -31.73 5.58 -23.86
C VAL A 613 -32.31 4.46 -23.00
N ILE A 614 -33.59 4.13 -23.13
CA ILE A 614 -34.22 3.00 -22.41
C ILE A 614 -33.49 1.68 -22.75
N HIS A 615 -33.22 1.41 -24.02
CA HIS A 615 -32.48 0.22 -24.45
C HIS A 615 -31.04 0.19 -23.90
N GLN A 616 -30.37 1.35 -23.81
CA GLN A 616 -29.03 1.47 -23.21
C GLN A 616 -29.06 1.20 -21.69
N ILE A 617 -30.06 1.72 -20.98
CA ILE A 617 -30.23 1.49 -19.54
C ILE A 617 -30.44 0.00 -19.28
N MET A 618 -31.32 -0.67 -20.03
CA MET A 618 -31.56 -2.11 -19.89
C MET A 618 -30.29 -2.94 -20.16
N ARG A 619 -29.51 -2.56 -21.18
CA ARG A 619 -28.20 -3.18 -21.43
C ARG A 619 -27.22 -2.97 -20.27
N SER A 620 -27.23 -1.79 -19.66
CA SER A 620 -26.34 -1.42 -18.55
C SER A 620 -26.70 -2.18 -17.26
N VAL A 621 -27.98 -2.30 -16.94
CA VAL A 621 -28.48 -3.12 -15.83
C VAL A 621 -28.13 -4.59 -16.04
N LYS A 622 -28.28 -5.11 -17.27
CA LYS A 622 -27.85 -6.47 -17.62
C LYS A 622 -26.35 -6.66 -17.47
N GLU A 623 -25.53 -5.70 -17.91
CA GLU A 623 -24.08 -5.75 -17.71
C GLU A 623 -23.72 -5.83 -16.23
N MET A 624 -24.36 -5.04 -15.36
CA MET A 624 -24.15 -5.11 -13.91
C MET A 624 -24.49 -6.49 -13.34
N ARG A 625 -25.64 -7.07 -13.72
CA ARG A 625 -26.05 -8.42 -13.30
C ARG A 625 -25.01 -9.47 -13.71
N ASP A 626 -24.50 -9.36 -14.93
CA ASP A 626 -23.43 -10.23 -15.42
C ASP A 626 -22.10 -10.05 -14.62
N ILE A 627 -21.78 -8.83 -14.17
CA ILE A 627 -20.59 -8.57 -13.31
C ILE A 627 -20.78 -9.25 -11.96
N VAL A 628 -21.95 -9.09 -11.36
CA VAL A 628 -22.28 -9.68 -10.05
C VAL A 628 -22.23 -11.21 -10.10
N THR A 629 -22.86 -11.83 -11.09
CA THR A 629 -22.82 -13.29 -11.27
C THR A 629 -21.41 -13.82 -11.55
N LEU A 630 -20.60 -13.07 -12.31
CA LEU A 630 -19.19 -13.39 -12.49
C LEU A 630 -18.42 -13.34 -11.16
N ARG A 631 -18.68 -12.33 -10.32
CA ARG A 631 -18.07 -12.20 -8.99
C ARG A 631 -18.46 -13.35 -8.06
N GLU A 632 -19.72 -13.76 -8.04
CA GLU A 632 -20.18 -14.92 -7.27
C GLU A 632 -19.45 -16.20 -7.69
N LYS A 633 -19.26 -16.40 -9.00
CA LYS A 633 -18.50 -17.53 -9.53
C LYS A 633 -17.03 -17.47 -9.12
N GLU A 634 -16.39 -16.32 -9.24
CA GLU A 634 -14.99 -16.11 -8.83
C GLU A 634 -14.78 -16.27 -7.32
N ASN A 635 -15.77 -15.90 -6.50
CA ASN A 635 -15.75 -16.14 -5.07
C ASN A 635 -15.88 -17.64 -4.72
N LYS A 636 -16.66 -18.39 -5.48
CA LYS A 636 -16.74 -19.87 -5.36
C LYS A 636 -15.46 -20.55 -5.86
N GLU A 637 -14.84 -20.04 -6.92
CA GLU A 637 -13.64 -20.59 -7.57
C GLU A 637 -12.40 -19.70 -7.41
N MET A 638 -11.87 -19.58 -6.20
CA MET A 638 -10.66 -18.79 -5.93
C MET A 638 -9.41 -19.41 -6.56
N LYS A 639 -8.88 -18.78 -7.63
CA LYS A 639 -7.72 -19.27 -8.40
C LYS A 639 -6.56 -18.28 -8.42
N LEU A 640 -5.34 -18.80 -8.31
CA LEU A 640 -4.10 -18.02 -8.44
C LEU A 640 -3.69 -17.81 -9.90
N TRP A 641 -3.01 -16.70 -10.15
CA TRP A 641 -2.41 -16.34 -11.41
C TRP A 641 -1.14 -17.15 -11.64
N ASN A 642 -1.23 -18.16 -12.50
CA ASN A 642 -0.08 -18.95 -12.92
C ASN A 642 0.71 -18.23 -14.02
N ARG A 643 1.88 -17.67 -13.70
CA ARG A 643 2.78 -17.01 -14.67
C ARG A 643 3.08 -17.91 -15.88
N ALA A 644 3.31 -19.21 -15.67
CA ALA A 644 3.54 -20.18 -16.75
C ALA A 644 2.32 -20.31 -17.69
N ALA A 645 1.12 -20.39 -17.14
CA ALA A 645 -0.12 -20.46 -17.93
C ALA A 645 -0.41 -19.16 -18.68
N ALA A 646 -0.10 -18.00 -18.09
CA ALA A 646 -0.21 -16.71 -18.75
C ALA A 646 0.75 -16.58 -19.95
N LEU A 647 1.98 -17.07 -19.80
CA LEU A 647 2.98 -17.08 -20.87
C LEU A 647 2.55 -17.98 -22.03
N VAL A 648 2.01 -19.18 -21.72
CA VAL A 648 1.42 -20.10 -22.71
C VAL A 648 0.19 -19.49 -23.40
N ARG A 649 -0.72 -18.83 -22.65
CA ARG A 649 -1.87 -18.13 -23.23
C ARG A 649 -1.46 -16.95 -24.11
N SER A 650 -0.42 -16.20 -23.73
CA SER A 650 0.13 -15.11 -24.55
C SER A 650 0.73 -15.64 -25.86
N ARG A 651 1.45 -16.77 -25.80
CA ARG A 651 2.00 -17.45 -26.98
C ARG A 651 0.89 -17.99 -27.89
N LYS A 652 -0.16 -18.61 -27.32
CA LYS A 652 -1.34 -19.06 -28.08
C LYS A 652 -2.11 -17.89 -28.72
N ARG A 653 -2.31 -16.77 -28.00
CA ARG A 653 -2.91 -15.55 -28.56
C ARG A 653 -2.07 -14.97 -29.70
N LYS A 654 -0.75 -14.90 -29.55
CA LYS A 654 0.15 -14.45 -30.64
C LYS A 654 0.08 -15.39 -31.85
N LYS A 655 -0.03 -16.70 -31.63
CA LYS A 655 -0.16 -17.70 -32.70
C LYS A 655 -1.51 -17.58 -33.43
N GLY A 656 -2.61 -17.49 -32.68
CA GLY A 656 -3.95 -17.29 -33.25
C GLY A 656 -4.14 -15.94 -33.95
N ASN A 657 -3.52 -14.87 -33.45
CA ASN A 657 -3.55 -13.57 -34.13
C ASN A 657 -2.66 -13.56 -35.39
N GLY A 658 -1.61 -14.40 -35.42
CA GLY A 658 -0.81 -14.67 -36.61
C GLY A 658 -1.58 -15.49 -37.66
N GLU A 659 -2.33 -16.50 -37.22
CA GLU A 659 -3.23 -17.29 -38.08
C GLU A 659 -4.36 -16.42 -38.64
N LEU A 660 -4.99 -15.56 -37.84
CA LEU A 660 -6.02 -14.62 -38.31
C LEU A 660 -5.46 -13.63 -39.34
N LYS A 661 -4.24 -13.11 -39.11
CA LYS A 661 -3.55 -12.24 -40.08
C LYS A 661 -3.20 -12.97 -41.38
N ASN A 662 -2.85 -14.26 -41.30
CA ASN A 662 -2.58 -15.07 -42.49
C ASN A 662 -3.88 -15.40 -43.24
N ILE A 663 -4.98 -15.70 -42.54
CA ILE A 663 -6.30 -15.91 -43.14
C ILE A 663 -6.76 -14.62 -43.83
N LEU A 664 -6.71 -13.47 -43.13
CA LEU A 664 -7.10 -12.18 -43.70
C LEU A 664 -6.25 -11.80 -44.92
N ARG A 665 -4.93 -12.08 -44.87
CA ARG A 665 -4.03 -11.90 -46.01
C ARG A 665 -4.37 -12.83 -47.17
N LYS A 666 -4.84 -14.04 -46.89
CA LYS A 666 -5.25 -15.03 -47.89
C LYS A 666 -6.55 -14.64 -48.58
N TYR A 667 -7.54 -14.16 -47.81
CA TYR A 667 -8.76 -13.56 -48.35
C TYR A 667 -8.46 -12.33 -49.22
N LEU A 668 -7.58 -11.43 -48.75
CA LEU A 668 -7.14 -10.26 -49.52
C LEU A 668 -6.34 -10.62 -50.77
N SER A 669 -5.68 -11.78 -50.83
CA SER A 669 -5.01 -12.25 -52.05
C SER A 669 -5.94 -13.02 -52.98
N GLU A 670 -6.93 -13.75 -52.44
CA GLU A 670 -7.95 -14.47 -53.23
C GLU A 670 -8.91 -13.46 -53.92
N GLU A 671 -9.22 -12.31 -53.29
CA GLU A 671 -9.95 -11.18 -53.94
C GLU A 671 -9.13 -10.48 -55.05
N ILE A 672 -7.80 -10.55 -55.05
CA ILE A 672 -6.93 -9.97 -56.09
C ILE A 672 -6.77 -10.93 -57.29
N ASP A 673 -6.90 -12.24 -57.07
CA ASP A 673 -6.80 -13.26 -58.11
C ASP A 673 -8.15 -13.52 -58.82
N GLU A 674 -9.29 -13.32 -58.16
CA GLU A 674 -10.62 -13.46 -58.81
C GLU A 674 -10.97 -12.31 -59.79
N ASP A 675 -10.30 -11.15 -59.68
CA ASP A 675 -10.49 -10.01 -60.58
C ASP A 675 -9.67 -10.10 -61.89
N GLN A 676 -8.85 -11.14 -62.10
CA GLN A 676 -8.08 -11.31 -63.33
C GLN A 676 -8.74 -12.17 -64.42
N ASP A 677 -9.83 -12.91 -64.14
CA ASP A 677 -10.40 -13.86 -65.10
C ASP A 677 -11.77 -13.49 -65.71
N VAL A 678 -12.32 -12.30 -65.43
CA VAL A 678 -13.59 -11.86 -66.06
C VAL A 678 -13.43 -10.51 -66.78
N LYS A 679 -12.75 -10.52 -67.93
CA LYS A 679 -12.97 -9.52 -68.99
C LYS A 679 -13.11 -10.19 -70.36
N LYS A 680 -14.34 -10.59 -70.70
CA LYS A 680 -14.85 -10.51 -72.07
C LYS A 680 -16.27 -9.95 -72.08
N GLU A 681 -16.36 -8.81 -72.74
CA GLU A 681 -17.53 -8.20 -73.41
C GLU A 681 -18.57 -7.46 -72.56
N GLY A 682 -18.62 -6.14 -72.76
CA GLY A 682 -19.89 -5.39 -72.76
C GLY A 682 -20.00 -4.14 -71.88
N LEU A 683 -19.42 -3.01 -72.33
CA LEU A 683 -19.88 -1.60 -72.10
C LEU A 683 -19.95 -1.03 -70.67
N ASN A 684 -19.04 -0.10 -70.32
CA ASN A 684 -19.27 1.38 -70.28
C ASN A 684 -18.07 2.09 -69.59
N PRO A 685 -17.33 3.02 -70.23
CA PRO A 685 -16.12 3.63 -69.66
C PRO A 685 -16.39 5.02 -69.09
N TYR A 686 -16.77 5.17 -67.82
CA TYR A 686 -16.75 6.48 -67.17
C TYR A 686 -16.79 6.39 -65.63
N PHE A 687 -15.83 5.73 -64.99
CA PHE A 687 -15.49 5.90 -63.56
C PHE A 687 -14.25 5.05 -63.28
N ASP A 688 -13.05 5.66 -63.22
CA ASP A 688 -11.88 5.25 -62.42
C ASP A 688 -10.58 5.86 -62.94
N ILE A 689 -10.43 7.17 -62.79
CA ILE A 689 -9.12 7.85 -62.86
C ILE A 689 -8.94 8.77 -61.64
N GLU A 690 -10.02 9.32 -61.07
CA GLU A 690 -9.93 10.19 -59.88
C GLU A 690 -9.65 9.47 -58.55
N THR A 691 -9.95 8.18 -58.43
CA THR A 691 -9.86 7.41 -57.18
C THR A 691 -8.42 7.00 -56.88
N GLU A 692 -7.66 6.54 -57.87
CA GLU A 692 -6.24 6.18 -57.71
C GLU A 692 -5.34 7.39 -57.43
N GLU A 693 -5.57 8.53 -58.09
CA GLU A 693 -4.80 9.75 -57.83
C GLU A 693 -5.07 10.32 -56.43
N LYS A 694 -6.32 10.29 -55.97
CA LYS A 694 -6.67 10.73 -54.60
C LYS A 694 -6.04 9.83 -53.55
N VAL A 695 -5.99 8.51 -53.76
CA VAL A 695 -5.32 7.57 -52.84
C VAL A 695 -3.81 7.80 -52.81
N LYS A 696 -3.19 8.10 -53.95
CA LYS A 696 -1.76 8.42 -54.03
C LYS A 696 -1.41 9.70 -53.29
N ILE A 697 -2.21 10.75 -53.45
CA ILE A 697 -2.04 12.03 -52.74
C ILE A 697 -2.18 11.84 -51.23
N ILE A 698 -3.18 11.05 -50.80
CA ILE A 698 -3.39 10.77 -49.37
C ILE A 698 -2.21 9.96 -48.79
N GLN A 699 -1.69 8.97 -49.52
CA GLN A 699 -0.51 8.20 -49.08
C GLN A 699 0.75 9.08 -49.01
N GLU A 700 0.98 9.98 -49.97
CA GLU A 700 2.11 10.91 -49.93
C GLU A 700 2.01 11.91 -48.77
N GLN A 701 0.79 12.39 -48.48
CA GLN A 701 0.52 13.25 -47.33
C GLN A 701 0.81 12.53 -46.02
N TYR A 702 0.35 11.27 -45.89
CA TYR A 702 0.55 10.46 -44.70
C TYR A 702 2.05 10.17 -44.44
N MET A 703 2.82 9.92 -45.50
CA MET A 703 4.27 9.70 -45.39
C MET A 703 5.03 10.97 -45.01
N LYS A 704 4.57 12.16 -45.46
CA LYS A 704 5.13 13.45 -45.03
C LYS A 704 4.85 13.72 -43.54
N ASP A 705 3.64 13.46 -43.09
CA ASP A 705 3.24 13.70 -41.70
C ASP A 705 4.02 12.78 -40.75
N ILE A 706 4.25 11.52 -41.13
CA ILE A 706 5.10 10.58 -40.37
C ILE A 706 6.55 11.08 -40.28
N ALA A 707 7.12 11.55 -41.39
CA ALA A 707 8.48 12.08 -41.42
C ALA A 707 8.62 13.35 -40.54
N GLU A 708 7.58 14.19 -40.47
CA GLU A 708 7.56 15.38 -39.62
C GLU A 708 7.43 15.03 -38.12
N VAL A 709 6.66 13.99 -37.80
CA VAL A 709 6.56 13.44 -36.43
C VAL A 709 7.90 12.83 -35.98
N GLU A 710 8.60 12.11 -36.86
CA GLU A 710 9.93 11.58 -36.54
C GLU A 710 10.96 12.69 -36.32
N LYS A 711 10.93 13.74 -37.15
CA LYS A 711 11.81 14.90 -37.03
C LYS A 711 11.54 15.70 -35.74
N THR A 712 10.28 15.84 -35.34
CA THR A 712 9.91 16.49 -34.07
C THR A 712 10.29 15.64 -32.86
N GLN A 713 10.15 14.31 -32.92
CA GLN A 713 10.67 13.42 -31.88
C GLN A 713 12.19 13.52 -31.72
N GLU A 714 12.93 13.63 -32.82
CA GLU A 714 14.38 13.78 -32.79
C GLU A 714 14.81 15.14 -32.24
N CYS A 715 14.09 16.22 -32.58
CA CYS A 715 14.27 17.53 -31.98
C CYS A 715 13.98 17.52 -30.47
N LEU A 716 12.94 16.83 -30.02
CA LEU A 716 12.61 16.68 -28.59
C LEU A 716 13.66 15.85 -27.85
N LYS A 717 14.21 14.80 -28.46
CA LYS A 717 15.34 14.03 -27.90
C LYS A 717 16.59 14.90 -27.75
N MET A 718 16.87 15.74 -28.74
CA MET A 718 17.98 16.70 -28.68
C MET A 718 17.77 17.77 -27.61
N LYS A 719 16.56 18.33 -27.48
CA LYS A 719 16.20 19.26 -26.40
C LYS A 719 16.28 18.61 -25.02
N LEU A 720 15.86 17.35 -24.87
CA LEU A 720 16.03 16.58 -23.63
C LEU A 720 17.51 16.36 -23.28
N HIS A 721 18.34 16.14 -24.30
CA HIS A 721 19.79 16.00 -24.14
C HIS A 721 20.46 17.34 -23.77
N GLU A 722 20.00 18.47 -24.31
CA GLU A 722 20.46 19.81 -23.90
C GLU A 722 19.95 20.23 -22.52
N LEU A 723 18.71 19.88 -22.16
CA LEU A 723 18.17 20.08 -20.82
C LEU A 723 18.97 19.31 -19.77
N ARG A 724 19.43 18.09 -20.10
CA ARG A 724 20.36 17.32 -19.26
C ARG A 724 21.77 17.93 -19.17
N LYS A 725 22.17 18.76 -20.15
CA LYS A 725 23.45 19.50 -20.12
C LYS A 725 23.35 20.84 -19.38
N THR A 726 22.18 21.48 -19.39
CA THR A 726 21.92 22.80 -18.78
C THR A 726 21.40 22.70 -17.35
N SER A 727 20.71 21.60 -16.99
CA SER A 727 20.50 21.23 -15.59
C SER A 727 21.81 20.68 -15.03
N GLY A 728 22.65 21.58 -14.52
CA GLY A 728 23.85 21.23 -13.76
C GLY A 728 23.52 20.53 -12.44
N ALA A 729 23.05 19.28 -12.52
CA ALA A 729 23.10 18.34 -11.41
C ALA A 729 24.32 17.45 -11.65
N ALA A 730 25.47 17.90 -11.15
CA ALA A 730 26.66 17.09 -11.09
C ALA A 730 26.35 15.82 -10.25
N PRO A 731 26.69 14.61 -10.74
CA PRO A 731 26.70 13.42 -9.91
C PRO A 731 27.77 13.59 -8.82
N PRO A 732 27.59 12.99 -7.61
CA PRO A 732 28.59 13.10 -6.57
C PRO A 732 29.90 12.47 -7.07
N ALA A 733 30.87 13.36 -7.32
CA ALA A 733 32.20 13.02 -7.76
C ALA A 733 32.95 12.31 -6.63
N ALA A 734 33.18 11.01 -6.81
CA ALA A 734 34.30 10.32 -6.19
C ALA A 734 35.60 10.82 -6.84
N LEU A 735 36.38 11.62 -6.10
CA LEU A 735 37.79 11.80 -6.42
C LEU A 735 38.60 10.74 -5.66
N ARG A 736 39.18 9.81 -6.42
CA ARG A 736 40.41 9.11 -5.99
C ARG A 736 41.35 8.88 -7.17
N ARG A 737 42.55 9.45 -7.00
CA ARG A 737 43.84 9.23 -7.70
C ARG A 737 43.93 9.87 -9.10
N HIS A 738 45.03 10.50 -9.53
CA HIS A 738 46.45 10.18 -9.31
C HIS A 738 47.38 11.42 -9.36
N LYS A 739 48.58 11.22 -8.81
CA LYS A 739 49.83 12.02 -8.90
C LYS A 739 50.32 12.32 -10.33
N ASN A 740 50.94 13.51 -10.45
CA ASN A 740 52.16 13.93 -11.20
C ASN A 740 52.14 13.98 -12.75
N PRO A 741 52.95 14.83 -13.44
CA PRO A 741 54.14 15.60 -12.99
C PRO A 741 54.22 17.10 -13.37
N SER A 742 54.80 17.93 -12.50
CA SER A 742 55.87 18.93 -12.77
C SER A 742 56.33 19.53 -11.46
#